data_AF-A0A6Q2YYV2-F1
#
_entry.id   AF-A0A6Q2YYV2-F1
#
_cell.length_a   1.000
_cell.length_b   1.000
_cell.length_c   1.000
_cell.angle_alpha   90.00
_cell.angle_beta   90.00
_cell.angle_gamma   90.00
#
_symmetry.space_group_name_H-M   'P 1'
#
loop_
_entity.id
_entity.type
_entity.pdbx_description
1 polymer ?
#
loop_
_entity_poly.entity_id
_entity_poly.type
_entity_poly.pdbx_seq_one_letter_code
_entity_poly.pdbx_strand_id
1 'polypeptide(L)'
;MPSALAVFSCRPNSHPFQERHVYLDEPVKIGRSVARCRPAQNNATFDCKVLSRNHALVWFDHKTGKFYLQDTKSSNGTFINSQRLSRGSEESPPCEVLSGDVIQFGVDVTENTRKGTRRSNIEPASYRPLGYNTVAANTPSMYSQELFQLSQYLQEALHREQMLEQKLATLQRLLTSTQEASENSWQALIDEDRLLSRLEVMGNQLQAYSKVSHLIYWRYIVGLSLCLSQIQTEDGVRKELVALQEDKHNYETTAKESLRRVLQEKIEVVRKLSEVERSLSNTEDECTHLKEMNERNQEELRELANKYNGAVNEIKDLTDKIKLAEGRQEELTQKGQIEKKELQLRIDEMEEKELALQARIEALQADNDFTNERLTALQVRLEQLQEKSIKENNTLVTISDCCSPSVTPVVSLTLSEVIDAHLQNNQTAEEDSLTSPDRLKENQLDAKEADMSDTLSPSKDRSSDDTSDGNMDDHELNEPQNRVALLKDELRRAHLEPGDTEEVIDHLHRELLEAQELANTGKQKCLELQALLEEERRNNRQQTEESAKQIQYLQSQLGKLAGDMEELKEQRESTISNTREELYSAQEEVLVLRHAMEAATAERDREMAALQGDLAGVTAQLDKWRKTASKYEEEINSLQTTFQQQSRHQQRANDLQGELERLQKDCSSLQQECECLRSEKTSLLDRLQRLETELDSSRQQSASLSSSLQSLEKSQGEMQSRMGSLQDQHLQDANKLQSQLAQAASRTQSLQKEYEDTQTLLSDLRQRYERTEQEKRSIHDELQQCQVSLQLLQDKGKNPSILQPVQAIFIGLILALLYWCFGQLW
;
A
#
# COMPACT_ATOMS: atom_id res chain seq x y z
N MET A 1 -27.82 -22.08 -46.67
CA MET A 1 -26.81 -21.54 -45.74
C MET A 1 -27.35 -21.76 -44.33
N PRO A 2 -26.59 -22.32 -43.38
CA PRO A 2 -27.02 -22.35 -41.99
C PRO A 2 -27.17 -20.91 -41.48
N SER A 3 -28.34 -20.59 -40.91
CA SER A 3 -28.63 -19.27 -40.35
C SER A 3 -28.00 -19.18 -38.95
N ALA A 4 -27.29 -18.09 -38.67
CA ALA A 4 -26.72 -17.85 -37.35
C ALA A 4 -27.83 -17.51 -36.35
N LEU A 5 -27.84 -18.15 -35.18
CA LEU A 5 -28.91 -18.00 -34.19
C LEU A 5 -28.36 -17.42 -32.88
N ALA A 6 -28.96 -16.33 -32.41
CA ALA A 6 -28.75 -15.80 -31.07
C ALA A 6 -29.97 -16.13 -30.18
N VAL A 7 -29.73 -16.93 -29.14
CA VAL A 7 -30.75 -17.24 -28.13
C VAL A 7 -30.58 -16.27 -26.96
N PHE A 8 -31.64 -15.59 -26.55
CA PHE A 8 -31.63 -14.69 -25.39
C PHE A 8 -32.46 -15.30 -24.27
N SER A 9 -31.84 -15.71 -23.17
CA SER A 9 -32.48 -16.30 -21.99
C SER A 9 -32.47 -15.34 -20.80
N CYS A 10 -33.58 -15.32 -20.04
CA CYS A 10 -33.79 -14.39 -18.94
C CYS A 10 -33.09 -14.90 -17.66
N ARG A 11 -32.20 -14.09 -17.07
CA ARG A 11 -31.58 -14.40 -15.76
C ARG A 11 -32.52 -14.10 -14.58
N PRO A 12 -32.30 -14.68 -13.38
CA PRO A 12 -33.12 -14.42 -12.18
C PRO A 12 -33.09 -12.95 -11.72
N ASN A 13 -31.97 -12.28 -11.94
CA ASN A 13 -31.80 -10.86 -11.71
C ASN A 13 -32.18 -10.05 -12.96
N SER A 14 -33.22 -10.46 -13.70
CA SER A 14 -33.65 -9.80 -14.94
C SER A 14 -35.12 -9.40 -14.96
N HIS A 15 -35.49 -8.54 -15.91
CA HIS A 15 -36.84 -8.04 -16.05
C HIS A 15 -37.52 -9.11 -16.85
N PRO A 16 -38.58 -9.76 -16.32
CA PRO A 16 -39.07 -10.99 -16.91
C PRO A 16 -39.38 -10.85 -18.39
N PHE A 17 -38.72 -11.65 -19.23
CA PHE A 17 -39.06 -11.82 -20.63
C PHE A 17 -38.95 -13.30 -21.01
N GLN A 18 -39.75 -13.72 -21.99
CA GLN A 18 -39.68 -15.07 -22.54
C GLN A 18 -38.43 -15.22 -23.42
N GLU A 19 -37.81 -16.39 -23.37
CA GLU A 19 -36.66 -16.75 -24.18
C GLU A 19 -36.89 -16.43 -25.67
N ARG A 20 -35.88 -15.84 -26.33
CA ARG A 20 -35.96 -15.39 -27.73
C ARG A 20 -34.96 -16.12 -28.58
N HIS A 21 -35.39 -16.58 -29.75
CA HIS A 21 -34.58 -17.26 -30.76
C HIS A 21 -34.46 -16.33 -31.97
N VAL A 22 -33.42 -15.52 -31.99
CA VAL A 22 -33.22 -14.44 -32.97
C VAL A 22 -32.23 -14.88 -34.05
N TYR A 23 -32.73 -15.08 -35.26
CA TYR A 23 -31.92 -15.38 -36.43
C TYR A 23 -31.18 -14.11 -36.90
N LEU A 24 -29.86 -14.21 -37.10
CA LEU A 24 -28.94 -13.12 -37.44
C LEU A 24 -28.48 -13.21 -38.90
N ASP A 25 -29.41 -13.43 -39.83
CA ASP A 25 -29.14 -13.33 -41.27
C ASP A 25 -28.83 -11.87 -41.66
N GLU A 26 -29.48 -10.92 -40.98
CA GLU A 26 -29.24 -9.47 -41.09
C GLU A 26 -28.99 -8.88 -39.69
N PRO A 27 -28.36 -7.69 -39.56
CA PRO A 27 -28.20 -7.02 -38.28
C PRO A 27 -29.53 -6.78 -37.57
N VAL A 28 -29.71 -7.38 -36.39
CA VAL A 28 -30.94 -7.27 -35.61
C VAL A 28 -30.80 -6.19 -34.54
N LYS A 29 -31.82 -5.34 -34.48
CA LYS A 29 -31.87 -4.24 -33.53
C LYS A 29 -32.43 -4.68 -32.18
N ILE A 30 -31.71 -4.30 -31.12
CA ILE A 30 -32.12 -4.45 -29.73
C ILE A 30 -32.72 -3.14 -29.22
N GLY A 31 -33.89 -3.21 -28.59
CA GLY A 31 -34.49 -2.00 -28.02
C GLY A 31 -35.84 -2.21 -27.36
N ARG A 32 -36.41 -1.09 -26.89
CA ARG A 32 -37.69 -1.06 -26.21
C ARG A 32 -38.88 -1.23 -27.15
N SER A 33 -39.88 -1.98 -26.69
CA SER A 33 -41.20 -2.12 -27.30
C SER A 33 -41.81 -0.76 -27.66
N VAL A 34 -42.30 -0.65 -28.90
CA VAL A 34 -43.02 0.52 -29.44
C VAL A 34 -44.25 0.04 -30.22
N ALA A 35 -45.20 0.93 -30.49
CA ALA A 35 -46.48 0.56 -31.14
C ALA A 35 -46.33 -0.24 -32.44
N ARG A 36 -45.23 -0.03 -33.19
CA ARG A 36 -44.91 -0.72 -34.45
C ARG A 36 -43.99 -1.94 -34.30
N CYS A 37 -43.30 -2.11 -33.17
CA CYS A 37 -42.35 -3.19 -32.92
C CYS A 37 -42.65 -3.79 -31.55
N ARG A 38 -43.40 -4.91 -31.54
CA ARG A 38 -43.79 -5.63 -30.33
C ARG A 38 -42.79 -6.75 -30.03
N PRO A 39 -42.62 -7.14 -28.75
CA PRO A 39 -41.80 -8.28 -28.38
C PRO A 39 -42.34 -9.57 -29.03
N ALA A 40 -41.47 -10.31 -29.72
CA ALA A 40 -41.78 -11.61 -30.33
C ALA A 40 -40.59 -12.56 -30.17
N GLN A 41 -40.81 -13.88 -30.25
CA GLN A 41 -39.76 -14.90 -30.07
C GLN A 41 -38.58 -14.73 -31.02
N ASN A 42 -38.83 -14.22 -32.24
CA ASN A 42 -37.80 -14.03 -33.27
C ASN A 42 -37.14 -12.64 -33.26
N ASN A 43 -37.41 -11.79 -32.28
CA ASN A 43 -36.85 -10.44 -32.22
C ASN A 43 -36.23 -10.11 -30.86
N ALA A 44 -35.27 -9.18 -30.89
CA ALA A 44 -34.62 -8.65 -29.70
C ALA A 44 -35.31 -7.36 -29.18
N THR A 45 -36.64 -7.32 -29.26
CA THR A 45 -37.44 -6.22 -28.69
C THR A 45 -37.97 -6.61 -27.31
N PHE A 46 -37.72 -5.73 -26.33
CA PHE A 46 -38.04 -5.96 -24.92
C PHE A 46 -39.03 -4.92 -24.40
N ASP A 47 -40.00 -5.35 -23.58
CA ASP A 47 -40.92 -4.41 -22.91
C ASP A 47 -40.32 -3.89 -21.60
N CYS A 48 -39.18 -3.21 -21.71
CA CYS A 48 -38.43 -2.72 -20.56
C CYS A 48 -38.24 -1.19 -20.64
N LYS A 49 -38.70 -0.45 -19.63
CA LYS A 49 -38.70 1.02 -19.61
C LYS A 49 -37.30 1.63 -19.69
N VAL A 50 -36.32 0.99 -19.06
CA VAL A 50 -34.92 1.46 -18.98
C VAL A 50 -34.15 1.28 -20.29
N LEU A 51 -34.71 0.60 -21.29
CA LEU A 51 -34.12 0.50 -22.62
C LEU A 51 -34.51 1.69 -23.51
N SER A 52 -33.53 2.22 -24.25
CA SER A 52 -33.77 3.06 -25.43
C SER A 52 -34.53 2.30 -26.53
N ARG A 53 -35.23 3.04 -27.41
CA ARG A 53 -35.90 2.46 -28.59
C ARG A 53 -34.90 1.87 -29.59
N ASN A 54 -33.72 2.45 -29.65
CA ASN A 54 -32.55 1.96 -30.38
C ASN A 54 -31.46 1.82 -29.31
N HIS A 55 -31.34 0.65 -28.71
CA HIS A 55 -30.44 0.45 -27.57
C HIS A 55 -29.09 -0.08 -28.05
N ALA A 56 -29.13 -1.19 -28.78
CA ALA A 56 -27.96 -1.83 -29.33
C ALA A 56 -28.29 -2.50 -30.68
N LEU A 57 -27.25 -2.93 -31.37
CA LEU A 57 -27.33 -3.69 -32.60
C LEU A 57 -26.50 -4.96 -32.44
N VAL A 58 -27.07 -6.11 -32.81
CA VAL A 58 -26.39 -7.42 -32.79
C VAL A 58 -26.38 -8.00 -34.20
N TRP A 59 -25.24 -8.52 -34.64
CA TRP A 59 -25.11 -9.15 -35.95
C TRP A 59 -24.05 -10.24 -35.95
N PHE A 60 -24.15 -11.13 -36.93
CA PHE A 60 -23.15 -12.15 -37.21
C PHE A 60 -22.37 -11.78 -38.47
N ASP A 61 -21.06 -11.69 -38.35
CA ASP A 61 -20.19 -11.47 -39.50
C ASP A 61 -19.83 -12.81 -40.15
N HIS A 62 -20.49 -13.09 -41.28
CA HIS A 62 -20.32 -14.33 -42.05
C HIS A 62 -18.90 -14.50 -42.63
N LYS A 63 -18.11 -13.42 -42.73
CA LYS A 63 -16.72 -13.51 -43.21
C LYS A 63 -15.75 -13.96 -42.13
N THR A 64 -15.97 -13.50 -40.90
CA THR A 64 -15.08 -13.79 -39.76
C THR A 64 -15.60 -14.93 -38.88
N GLY A 65 -16.88 -15.30 -39.01
CA GLY A 65 -17.53 -16.31 -38.18
C GLY A 65 -17.80 -15.84 -36.75
N LYS A 66 -17.86 -14.52 -36.52
CA LYS A 66 -17.92 -13.90 -35.19
C LYS A 66 -19.22 -13.12 -34.99
N PHE A 67 -19.72 -13.10 -33.74
CA PHE A 67 -20.86 -12.28 -33.34
C PHE A 67 -20.38 -10.95 -32.80
N TYR A 68 -21.09 -9.88 -33.13
CA TYR A 68 -20.77 -8.54 -32.66
C TYR A 68 -21.99 -7.87 -32.05
N LEU A 69 -21.74 -7.07 -31.02
CA LEU A 69 -22.70 -6.20 -30.35
C LEU A 69 -22.17 -4.77 -30.32
N GLN A 70 -23.04 -3.82 -30.62
CA GLN A 70 -22.71 -2.40 -30.62
C GLN A 70 -23.78 -1.59 -29.90
N ASP A 71 -23.37 -0.70 -29.00
CA ASP A 71 -24.25 0.26 -28.36
C ASP A 71 -24.57 1.41 -29.33
N THR A 72 -25.86 1.63 -29.60
CA THR A 72 -26.33 2.66 -30.53
C THR A 72 -26.79 3.92 -29.79
N LYS A 73 -25.92 4.51 -28.96
CA LYS A 73 -26.18 5.71 -28.15
C LYS A 73 -27.31 5.49 -27.13
N SER A 74 -27.25 4.37 -26.43
CA SER A 74 -28.18 4.04 -25.36
C SER A 74 -28.03 5.04 -24.20
N SER A 75 -29.14 5.42 -23.57
CA SER A 75 -29.11 6.40 -22.46
C SER A 75 -28.51 5.77 -21.19
N ASN A 76 -28.83 4.50 -20.95
CA ASN A 76 -28.46 3.78 -19.74
C ASN A 76 -27.26 2.82 -19.93
N GLY A 77 -26.67 2.75 -21.12
CA GLY A 77 -25.53 1.91 -21.44
C GLY A 77 -25.87 0.46 -21.75
N THR A 78 -25.06 -0.14 -22.62
CA THR A 78 -24.98 -1.59 -22.88
C THR A 78 -23.73 -2.15 -22.21
N PHE A 79 -23.84 -3.35 -21.65
CA PHE A 79 -22.76 -4.01 -20.92
C PHE A 79 -22.60 -5.46 -21.40
N ILE A 80 -21.36 -5.92 -21.52
CA ILE A 80 -20.98 -7.32 -21.75
C ILE A 80 -20.15 -7.75 -20.55
N ASN A 81 -20.51 -8.84 -19.88
CA ASN A 81 -19.82 -9.36 -18.69
C ASN A 81 -19.55 -8.27 -17.64
N SER A 82 -20.55 -7.41 -17.38
CA SER A 82 -20.49 -6.27 -16.46
C SER A 82 -19.54 -5.12 -16.86
N GLN A 83 -18.91 -5.18 -18.03
CA GLN A 83 -18.13 -4.09 -18.61
C GLN A 83 -18.99 -3.24 -19.56
N ARG A 84 -18.98 -1.92 -19.37
CA ARG A 84 -19.75 -0.98 -20.19
C ARG A 84 -19.06 -0.70 -21.53
N LEU A 85 -19.81 -0.73 -22.64
CA LEU A 85 -19.25 -0.55 -23.99
C LEU A 85 -18.95 0.92 -24.35
N SER A 86 -19.79 1.86 -23.92
CA SER A 86 -19.62 3.30 -24.18
C SER A 86 -20.18 4.16 -23.05
N ARG A 87 -19.83 5.45 -23.00
CA ARG A 87 -20.48 6.41 -22.10
C ARG A 87 -21.94 6.61 -22.52
N GLY A 88 -22.78 7.07 -21.59
CA GLY A 88 -24.21 7.25 -21.85
C GLY A 88 -24.44 8.24 -23.00
N SER A 89 -25.30 7.87 -23.95
CA SER A 89 -25.57 8.64 -25.19
C SER A 89 -24.43 8.71 -26.21
N GLU A 90 -23.37 7.89 -26.05
CA GLU A 90 -22.29 7.73 -27.03
C GLU A 90 -22.36 6.36 -27.72
N GLU A 91 -21.93 6.29 -28.98
CA GLU A 91 -21.91 5.05 -29.76
C GLU A 91 -20.64 4.26 -29.46
N SER A 92 -20.78 2.95 -29.22
CA SER A 92 -19.61 2.10 -28.97
C SER A 92 -18.99 1.59 -30.28
N PRO A 93 -17.71 1.21 -30.30
CA PRO A 93 -17.20 0.34 -31.36
C PRO A 93 -17.88 -1.04 -31.31
N PRO A 94 -17.91 -1.79 -32.44
CA PRO A 94 -18.36 -3.18 -32.46
C PRO A 94 -17.52 -4.04 -31.51
N CYS A 95 -18.17 -4.69 -30.54
CA CYS A 95 -17.53 -5.57 -29.58
C CYS A 95 -17.90 -7.02 -29.89
N GLU A 96 -16.92 -7.90 -29.98
CA GLU A 96 -17.14 -9.33 -30.21
C GLU A 96 -17.85 -9.96 -29.00
N VAL A 97 -18.85 -10.78 -29.27
CA VAL A 97 -19.62 -11.50 -28.24
C VAL A 97 -19.43 -13.00 -28.45
N LEU A 98 -19.17 -13.71 -27.36
CA LEU A 98 -19.01 -15.14 -27.33
C LEU A 98 -20.26 -15.82 -26.74
N SER A 99 -20.43 -17.11 -27.04
CA SER A 99 -21.49 -17.90 -26.43
C SER A 99 -21.20 -18.03 -24.93
N GLY A 100 -22.20 -17.72 -24.10
CA GLY A 100 -22.09 -17.70 -22.63
C GLY A 100 -21.96 -16.29 -22.04
N ASP A 101 -21.71 -15.27 -22.86
CA ASP A 101 -21.55 -13.89 -22.37
C ASP A 101 -22.83 -13.34 -21.76
N VAL A 102 -22.70 -12.64 -20.62
CA VAL A 102 -23.84 -11.99 -19.98
C VAL A 102 -23.99 -10.58 -20.54
N ILE A 103 -25.07 -10.37 -21.30
CA ILE A 103 -25.38 -9.08 -21.90
C ILE A 103 -26.44 -8.37 -21.07
N GLN A 104 -26.15 -7.14 -20.68
CA GLN A 104 -27.05 -6.30 -19.92
C GLN A 104 -27.36 -5.02 -20.69
N PHE A 105 -28.66 -4.72 -20.81
CA PHE A 105 -29.16 -3.52 -21.47
C PHE A 105 -29.76 -2.57 -20.43
N GLY A 106 -29.08 -1.46 -20.19
CA GLY A 106 -29.43 -0.47 -19.18
C GLY A 106 -29.03 -0.85 -17.75
N VAL A 107 -29.24 0.11 -16.84
CA VAL A 107 -28.99 -0.02 -15.40
C VAL A 107 -30.29 0.28 -14.66
N ASP A 108 -30.44 -0.30 -13.47
CA ASP A 108 -31.58 -0.05 -12.60
C ASP A 108 -31.73 1.44 -12.28
N VAL A 109 -32.86 2.01 -12.68
CA VAL A 109 -33.24 3.37 -12.30
C VAL A 109 -34.24 3.25 -11.16
N THR A 110 -33.79 3.49 -9.94
CA THR A 110 -34.69 3.66 -8.79
C THR A 110 -35.40 5.01 -8.91
N GLU A 111 -36.69 4.98 -9.28
CA GLU A 111 -37.54 6.18 -9.20
C GLU A 111 -37.68 6.59 -7.71
N ASN A 112 -37.21 7.78 -7.36
CA ASN A 112 -37.14 8.33 -5.98
C ASN A 112 -38.50 8.50 -5.25
N THR A 113 -39.61 7.92 -5.72
CA THR A 113 -40.93 8.11 -5.11
C THR A 113 -41.78 6.85 -4.86
N ARG A 114 -41.34 5.62 -5.14
CA ARG A 114 -41.98 4.39 -4.60
C ARG A 114 -41.07 3.17 -4.77
N LYS A 115 -40.88 2.41 -3.67
CA LYS A 115 -40.06 1.19 -3.61
C LYS A 115 -40.56 0.13 -4.59
N GLY A 116 -39.70 -0.28 -5.52
CA GLY A 116 -39.91 -1.41 -6.42
C GLY A 116 -38.68 -1.70 -7.27
N THR A 117 -37.80 -2.59 -6.80
CA THR A 117 -36.57 -3.01 -7.46
C THR A 117 -36.86 -4.07 -8.54
N ARG A 118 -36.40 -3.86 -9.78
CA ARG A 118 -36.42 -4.89 -10.85
C ARG A 118 -35.21 -4.72 -11.78
N ARG A 119 -34.31 -5.71 -11.79
CA ARG A 119 -33.12 -5.82 -12.65
C ARG A 119 -33.42 -6.37 -14.04
N SER A 120 -32.48 -6.36 -15.01
CA SER A 120 -32.55 -6.95 -16.39
C SER A 120 -31.20 -7.54 -16.90
N ASN A 121 -30.93 -8.85 -16.75
CA ASN A 121 -29.78 -9.57 -17.33
C ASN A 121 -30.20 -10.67 -18.33
N ILE A 122 -29.43 -10.87 -19.40
CA ILE A 122 -29.71 -11.83 -20.49
C ILE A 122 -28.46 -12.66 -20.85
N GLU A 123 -28.61 -13.96 -21.10
CA GLU A 123 -27.56 -14.89 -21.59
C GLU A 123 -27.83 -15.42 -23.02
N PRO A 124 -26.80 -15.88 -23.76
CA PRO A 124 -26.92 -16.79 -24.90
C PRO A 124 -26.09 -18.10 -24.74
N ALA A 125 -26.70 -19.28 -24.92
CA ALA A 125 -26.06 -20.59 -25.17
C ALA A 125 -27.16 -21.64 -25.47
N SER A 126 -27.04 -22.77 -26.18
CA SER A 126 -26.15 -23.37 -27.19
C SER A 126 -26.93 -24.55 -27.83
N TYR A 127 -26.48 -25.07 -28.98
CA TYR A 127 -27.07 -26.16 -29.76
C TYR A 127 -26.91 -27.57 -29.11
N ARG A 128 -27.91 -28.46 -29.27
CA ARG A 128 -27.74 -29.94 -29.28
C ARG A 128 -28.78 -30.63 -30.19
N PRO A 129 -28.45 -31.69 -30.96
CA PRO A 129 -29.38 -32.36 -31.88
C PRO A 129 -30.35 -33.32 -31.16
N LEU A 130 -31.50 -33.55 -31.80
CA LEU A 130 -32.61 -34.41 -31.36
C LEU A 130 -32.30 -35.92 -31.36
N GLY A 131 -32.83 -36.63 -30.36
CA GLY A 131 -32.93 -38.10 -30.29
C GLY A 131 -33.96 -38.58 -29.25
N TYR A 132 -35.18 -38.86 -29.73
CA TYR A 132 -36.25 -39.77 -29.29
C TYR A 132 -36.38 -40.36 -27.84
N ASN A 133 -37.61 -40.19 -27.31
CA ASN A 133 -38.51 -41.09 -26.54
C ASN A 133 -38.19 -41.67 -25.13
N THR A 134 -39.10 -41.29 -24.19
CA THR A 134 -39.79 -42.03 -23.10
C THR A 134 -39.10 -43.20 -22.40
N VAL A 135 -39.10 -43.21 -21.05
CA VAL A 135 -39.89 -44.11 -20.16
C VAL A 135 -39.80 -43.56 -18.71
N ALA A 136 -40.86 -43.77 -17.93
CA ALA A 136 -41.01 -43.45 -16.52
C ALA A 136 -40.22 -44.40 -15.57
N ALA A 137 -40.32 -44.12 -14.27
CA ALA A 137 -40.08 -44.99 -13.11
C ALA A 137 -38.78 -44.77 -12.31
N ASN A 138 -38.99 -44.13 -11.15
CA ASN A 138 -38.49 -44.50 -9.82
C ASN A 138 -37.29 -45.46 -9.74
N THR A 139 -36.16 -44.91 -9.31
CA THR A 139 -35.16 -45.57 -8.45
C THR A 139 -34.39 -44.48 -7.69
N PRO A 140 -34.28 -44.53 -6.34
CA PRO A 140 -33.45 -43.61 -5.58
C PRO A 140 -32.04 -44.21 -5.47
N SER A 141 -31.00 -43.54 -6.00
CA SER A 141 -29.63 -44.05 -5.87
C SER A 141 -28.58 -42.96 -6.05
N MET A 142 -27.90 -42.62 -4.94
CA MET A 142 -26.52 -42.12 -4.74
C MET A 142 -25.92 -41.00 -5.62
N TYR A 143 -26.21 -40.93 -6.91
CA TYR A 143 -25.60 -40.02 -7.88
C TYR A 143 -25.94 -38.54 -7.64
N SER A 144 -27.07 -38.25 -6.98
CA SER A 144 -27.53 -36.88 -6.72
C SER A 144 -26.71 -36.13 -5.66
N GLN A 145 -26.02 -36.84 -4.76
CA GLN A 145 -25.30 -36.21 -3.66
C GLN A 145 -23.90 -35.77 -4.10
N GLU A 146 -23.21 -36.59 -4.89
CA GLU A 146 -21.92 -36.23 -5.49
C GLU A 146 -22.07 -35.09 -6.51
N LEU A 147 -23.17 -35.07 -7.28
CA LEU A 147 -23.46 -33.99 -8.22
C LEU A 147 -23.76 -32.66 -7.51
N PHE A 148 -24.43 -32.72 -6.36
CA PHE A 148 -24.67 -31.54 -5.52
C PHE A 148 -23.38 -31.03 -4.88
N GLN A 149 -22.51 -31.93 -4.44
CA GLN A 149 -21.23 -31.60 -3.83
C GLN A 149 -20.25 -31.02 -4.86
N LEU A 150 -20.26 -31.55 -6.09
CA LEU A 150 -19.51 -30.99 -7.21
C LEU A 150 -20.05 -29.61 -7.61
N SER A 151 -21.37 -29.44 -7.66
CA SER A 151 -22.01 -28.13 -7.88
C SER A 151 -21.60 -27.11 -6.82
N GLN A 152 -21.47 -27.54 -5.57
CA GLN A 152 -21.04 -26.69 -4.47
C GLN A 152 -19.58 -26.28 -4.63
N TYR A 153 -18.68 -27.20 -4.96
CA TYR A 153 -17.28 -26.89 -5.25
C TYR A 153 -17.12 -25.96 -6.45
N LEU A 154 -17.93 -26.14 -7.49
CA LEU A 154 -17.92 -25.27 -8.66
C LEU A 154 -18.37 -23.84 -8.30
N GLN A 155 -19.43 -23.69 -7.50
CA GLN A 155 -19.87 -22.38 -7.00
C GLN A 155 -18.82 -21.71 -6.11
N GLU A 156 -18.13 -22.48 -5.28
CA GLU A 156 -17.06 -21.97 -4.43
C GLU A 156 -15.81 -21.56 -5.22
N ALA A 157 -15.47 -22.30 -6.28
CA ALA A 157 -14.40 -21.96 -7.21
C ALA A 157 -14.73 -20.67 -7.98
N LEU A 158 -15.95 -20.56 -8.51
CA LEU A 158 -16.44 -19.36 -9.21
C LEU A 158 -16.43 -18.13 -8.29
N HIS A 159 -16.82 -18.29 -7.03
CA HIS A 159 -16.79 -17.18 -6.07
C HIS A 159 -15.36 -16.73 -5.76
N ARG A 160 -14.42 -17.66 -5.61
CA ARG A 160 -12.99 -17.33 -5.44
C ARG A 160 -12.43 -16.63 -6.68
N GLU A 161 -12.79 -17.09 -7.87
CA GLU A 161 -12.40 -16.48 -9.14
C GLU A 161 -12.90 -15.03 -9.26
N GLN A 162 -14.18 -14.77 -8.99
CA GLN A 162 -14.72 -13.40 -8.97
C GLN A 162 -14.03 -12.49 -7.96
N MET A 163 -13.64 -13.03 -6.80
CA MET A 163 -12.93 -12.27 -5.78
C MET A 163 -11.50 -11.93 -6.22
N LEU A 164 -10.83 -12.85 -6.93
CA LEU A 164 -9.52 -12.62 -7.54
C LEU A 164 -9.61 -11.59 -8.67
N GLU A 165 -10.63 -11.67 -9.52
CA GLU A 165 -10.88 -10.67 -10.57
C GLU A 165 -11.11 -9.27 -9.97
N GLN A 166 -11.91 -9.16 -8.91
CA GLN A 166 -12.10 -7.87 -8.22
C GLN A 166 -10.81 -7.34 -7.60
N LYS A 167 -10.00 -8.21 -6.99
CA LYS A 167 -8.68 -7.82 -6.44
C LYS A 167 -7.75 -7.35 -7.55
N LEU A 168 -7.72 -8.05 -8.68
CA LEU A 168 -6.91 -7.71 -9.84
C LEU A 168 -7.35 -6.38 -10.47
N ALA A 169 -8.66 -6.15 -10.62
CA ALA A 169 -9.20 -4.88 -11.08
C ALA A 169 -8.87 -3.72 -10.13
N THR A 170 -8.85 -3.97 -8.82
CA THR A 170 -8.48 -2.96 -7.82
C THR A 170 -6.99 -2.66 -7.86
N LEU A 171 -6.15 -3.69 -7.99
CA LEU A 171 -4.71 -3.53 -8.15
C LEU A 171 -4.34 -2.78 -9.44
N GLN A 172 -5.02 -3.06 -10.55
CA GLN A 172 -4.83 -2.32 -11.80
C GLN A 172 -5.18 -0.83 -11.63
N ARG A 173 -6.28 -0.51 -10.94
CA ARG A 173 -6.70 0.87 -10.67
C ARG A 173 -5.72 1.62 -9.76
N LEU A 174 -5.19 0.92 -8.75
CA LEU A 174 -4.15 1.47 -7.87
C LEU A 174 -2.85 1.69 -8.63
N LEU A 175 -2.47 0.77 -9.53
CA LEU A 175 -1.29 0.91 -10.36
C LEU A 175 -1.39 2.13 -11.28
N THR A 176 -2.52 2.32 -11.97
CA THR A 176 -2.72 3.50 -12.83
C THR A 176 -2.73 4.79 -12.02
N SER A 177 -3.38 4.81 -10.86
CA SER A 177 -3.38 5.99 -9.98
C SER A 177 -1.99 6.33 -9.43
N THR A 178 -1.20 5.31 -9.08
CA THR A 178 0.19 5.50 -8.62
C THR A 178 1.09 5.98 -9.77
N GLN A 179 0.86 5.48 -10.99
CA GLN A 179 1.57 5.93 -12.17
C GLN A 179 1.27 7.40 -12.47
N GLU A 180 0.00 7.81 -12.52
CA GLU A 180 -0.40 9.21 -12.73
C GLU A 180 0.17 10.14 -11.65
N ALA A 181 0.13 9.72 -10.38
CA ALA A 181 0.72 10.48 -9.27
C ALA A 181 2.24 10.63 -9.44
N SER A 182 2.93 9.59 -9.89
CA SER A 182 4.37 9.64 -10.15
C SER A 182 4.71 10.56 -11.33
N GLU A 183 3.96 10.49 -12.43
CA GLU A 183 4.15 11.35 -13.61
C GLU A 183 3.93 12.83 -13.26
N ASN A 184 2.90 13.13 -12.46
CA ASN A 184 2.66 14.47 -11.92
C ASN A 184 3.80 14.96 -11.01
N SER A 185 4.34 14.08 -10.17
CA SER A 185 5.47 14.42 -9.30
C SER A 185 6.75 14.71 -10.10
N TRP A 186 7.03 13.93 -11.15
CA TRP A 186 8.13 14.20 -12.08
C TRP A 186 7.96 15.52 -12.82
N GLN A 187 6.74 15.82 -13.26
CA GLN A 187 6.43 17.07 -13.94
C GLN A 187 6.63 18.29 -13.02
N ALA A 188 6.20 18.21 -11.76
CA ALA A 188 6.41 19.26 -10.77
C ALA A 188 7.91 19.53 -10.52
N LEU A 189 8.73 18.48 -10.47
CA LEU A 189 10.18 18.59 -10.29
C LEU A 189 10.87 19.30 -11.47
N ILE A 190 10.44 18.99 -12.69
CA ILE A 190 10.93 19.65 -13.91
C ILE A 190 10.56 21.14 -13.92
N ASP A 191 9.34 21.46 -13.48
CA ASP A 191 8.89 22.85 -13.43
C ASP A 191 9.58 23.65 -12.31
N GLU A 192 9.95 23.01 -11.20
CA GLU A 192 10.80 23.60 -10.16
C GLU A 192 12.20 23.92 -10.69
N ASP A 193 12.84 22.99 -11.41
CA ASP A 193 14.17 23.19 -12.00
C ASP A 193 14.19 24.33 -13.05
N ARG A 194 13.10 24.46 -13.82
CA ARG A 194 12.89 25.60 -14.73
C ARG A 194 12.76 26.94 -13.99
N LEU A 195 12.08 26.96 -12.85
CA LEU A 195 11.94 28.15 -12.01
C LEU A 195 13.29 28.54 -11.38
N LEU A 196 14.05 27.57 -10.90
CA LEU A 196 15.40 27.78 -10.36
C LEU A 196 16.34 28.36 -11.42
N SER A 197 16.34 27.77 -12.63
CA SER A 197 17.11 28.28 -13.76
C SER A 197 16.73 29.73 -14.12
N ARG A 198 15.43 30.06 -14.07
CA ARG A 198 14.95 31.42 -14.33
C ARG A 198 15.36 32.40 -13.22
N LEU A 199 15.31 31.97 -11.96
CA LEU A 199 15.78 32.76 -10.82
C LEU A 199 17.29 33.04 -10.91
N GLU A 200 18.09 32.07 -11.32
CA GLU A 200 19.52 32.24 -11.56
C GLU A 200 19.79 33.29 -12.64
N VAL A 201 19.06 33.22 -13.77
CA VAL A 201 19.17 34.23 -14.84
C VAL A 201 18.78 35.62 -14.34
N MET A 202 17.70 35.74 -13.57
CA MET A 202 17.28 37.02 -12.99
C MET A 202 18.29 37.54 -11.96
N GLY A 203 18.88 36.66 -11.14
CA GLY A 203 19.96 37.00 -10.21
C GLY A 203 21.20 37.53 -10.92
N ASN A 204 21.59 36.88 -12.02
CA ASN A 204 22.70 37.31 -12.87
C ASN A 204 22.41 38.68 -13.54
N GLN A 205 21.18 38.91 -13.99
CA GLN A 205 20.76 40.21 -14.52
C GLN A 205 20.80 41.31 -13.45
N LEU A 206 20.30 41.05 -12.25
CA LEU A 206 20.38 41.99 -11.11
C LEU A 206 21.82 42.30 -10.72
N GLN A 207 22.71 41.32 -10.71
CA GLN A 207 24.12 41.51 -10.43
C GLN A 207 24.81 42.35 -11.52
N ALA A 208 24.43 42.17 -12.79
CA ALA A 208 24.89 43.03 -13.88
C ALA A 208 24.40 44.48 -13.71
N TYR A 209 23.12 44.70 -13.37
CA TYR A 209 22.59 46.04 -13.08
C TYR A 209 23.25 46.68 -11.87
N SER A 210 23.57 45.92 -10.82
CA SER A 210 24.32 46.40 -9.65
C SER A 210 25.73 46.88 -10.03
N LYS A 211 26.45 46.13 -10.88
CA LYS A 211 27.76 46.53 -11.41
C LYS A 211 27.67 47.80 -12.28
N VAL A 212 26.63 47.92 -13.10
CA VAL A 212 26.38 49.13 -13.92
C VAL A 212 26.04 50.33 -13.04
N SER A 213 25.25 50.14 -11.98
CA SER A 213 24.94 51.19 -11.00
C SER A 213 26.20 51.66 -10.27
N HIS A 214 27.10 50.76 -9.89
CA HIS A 214 28.39 51.10 -9.29
C HIS A 214 29.32 51.86 -10.26
N LEU A 215 29.27 51.54 -11.55
CA LEU A 215 29.97 52.28 -12.61
C LEU A 215 29.37 53.67 -12.86
N ILE A 216 28.04 53.82 -12.78
CA ILE A 216 27.36 55.11 -12.87
C ILE A 216 27.69 55.97 -11.65
N TYR A 217 27.68 55.40 -10.44
CA TYR A 217 28.07 56.09 -9.20
C TYR A 217 29.54 56.56 -9.25
N TRP A 218 30.44 55.71 -9.75
CA TRP A 218 31.84 56.07 -9.98
C TRP A 218 31.99 57.18 -11.04
N ARG A 219 31.20 57.11 -12.12
CA ARG A 219 31.17 58.15 -13.16
C ARG A 219 30.52 59.46 -12.70
N TYR A 220 29.56 59.40 -11.78
CA TYR A 220 28.93 60.56 -11.14
C TYR A 220 29.92 61.26 -10.20
N ILE A 221 30.71 60.53 -9.41
CA ILE A 221 31.76 61.09 -8.55
C ILE A 221 32.88 61.77 -9.37
N VAL A 222 33.32 61.16 -10.47
CA VAL A 222 34.34 61.76 -11.36
C VAL A 222 33.74 62.91 -12.20
N GLY A 223 32.48 62.81 -12.60
CA GLY A 223 31.76 63.84 -13.35
C GLY A 223 31.40 65.08 -12.52
N LEU A 224 31.10 64.92 -11.22
CA LEU A 224 30.84 66.03 -10.30
C LEU A 224 32.08 66.94 -10.14
N SER A 225 33.28 66.34 -10.19
CA SER A 225 34.54 67.08 -10.15
C SER A 225 34.80 67.88 -11.44
N LEU A 226 34.22 67.49 -12.57
CA LEU A 226 34.34 68.22 -13.84
C LEU A 226 33.24 69.29 -13.99
N CYS A 227 32.06 69.05 -13.42
CA CYS A 227 30.88 69.92 -13.50
C CYS A 227 31.02 71.19 -12.65
N LEU A 228 31.74 71.13 -11.52
CA LEU A 228 32.01 72.29 -10.65
C LEU A 228 32.83 73.41 -11.34
N SER A 229 33.38 73.17 -12.53
CA SER A 229 34.10 74.18 -13.33
C SER A 229 33.20 75.04 -14.23
N GLN A 230 31.91 74.71 -14.43
CA GLN A 230 31.12 75.26 -15.54
C GLN A 230 29.83 76.01 -15.16
N ILE A 231 29.49 76.10 -13.87
CA ILE A 231 28.24 76.73 -13.42
C ILE A 231 28.52 78.18 -12.99
N GLN A 232 28.69 79.09 -13.95
CA GLN A 232 28.70 80.55 -13.71
C GLN A 232 27.88 81.31 -14.77
N THR A 233 26.71 80.81 -15.17
CA THR A 233 25.74 81.58 -15.97
C THR A 233 24.31 81.30 -15.53
N GLU A 234 23.45 82.33 -15.54
CA GLU A 234 22.03 82.27 -15.17
C GLU A 234 21.23 81.23 -16.01
N ASP A 235 21.65 81.00 -17.25
CA ASP A 235 21.12 79.95 -18.14
C ASP A 235 21.51 78.53 -17.71
N GLY A 236 22.67 78.37 -17.06
CA GLY A 236 23.12 77.09 -16.49
C GLY A 236 22.23 76.68 -15.32
N VAL A 237 21.92 77.61 -14.42
CA VAL A 237 21.05 77.36 -13.26
C VAL A 237 19.62 77.04 -13.70
N ARG A 238 19.09 77.70 -14.74
CA ARG A 238 17.77 77.36 -15.30
C ARG A 238 17.72 75.97 -15.91
N LYS A 239 18.76 75.56 -16.65
CA LYS A 239 18.87 74.22 -17.23
C LYS A 239 19.00 73.15 -16.15
N GLU A 240 19.77 73.43 -15.10
CA GLU A 240 19.92 72.52 -13.97
C GLU A 240 18.63 72.40 -13.15
N LEU A 241 17.86 73.47 -12.98
CA LEU A 241 16.54 73.43 -12.37
C LEU A 241 15.55 72.58 -13.18
N VAL A 242 15.56 72.69 -14.51
CA VAL A 242 14.75 71.83 -15.40
C VAL A 242 15.18 70.37 -15.29
N ALA A 243 16.49 70.10 -15.29
CA ALA A 243 17.02 68.75 -15.11
C ALA A 243 16.63 68.15 -13.75
N LEU A 244 16.72 68.91 -12.66
CA LEU A 244 16.28 68.48 -11.33
C LEU A 244 14.77 68.23 -11.26
N GLN A 245 13.97 69.00 -12.01
CA GLN A 245 12.52 68.81 -12.10
C GLN A 245 12.18 67.53 -12.89
N GLU A 246 12.92 67.24 -13.97
CA GLU A 246 12.80 65.99 -14.73
C GLU A 246 13.26 64.79 -13.91
N ASP A 247 14.39 64.89 -13.20
CA ASP A 247 14.88 63.85 -12.29
C ASP A 247 13.85 63.56 -11.19
N LYS A 248 13.30 64.61 -10.55
CA LYS A 248 12.21 64.46 -9.58
C LYS A 248 11.02 63.71 -10.18
N HIS A 249 10.59 64.09 -11.39
CA HIS A 249 9.49 63.42 -12.07
C HIS A 249 9.83 61.94 -12.34
N ASN A 250 11.04 61.64 -12.78
CA ASN A 250 11.53 60.28 -13.06
C ASN A 250 11.60 59.42 -11.79
N TYR A 251 12.04 59.99 -10.66
CA TYR A 251 12.01 59.30 -9.36
C TYR A 251 10.58 59.01 -8.91
N GLU A 252 9.67 59.98 -9.06
CA GLU A 252 8.26 59.80 -8.72
C GLU A 252 7.56 58.75 -9.59
N THR A 253 7.82 58.73 -10.90
CA THR A 253 7.26 57.72 -11.81
C THR A 253 7.82 56.33 -11.51
N THR A 254 9.14 56.21 -11.33
CA THR A 254 9.79 54.95 -11.00
C THR A 254 9.29 54.38 -9.67
N ALA A 255 9.12 55.23 -8.64
CA ALA A 255 8.58 54.81 -7.35
C ALA A 255 7.09 54.39 -7.44
N LYS A 256 6.28 55.10 -8.23
CA LYS A 256 4.88 54.72 -8.49
C LYS A 256 4.80 53.39 -9.23
N GLU A 257 5.67 53.15 -10.20
CA GLU A 257 5.72 51.90 -10.94
C GLU A 257 6.22 50.73 -10.09
N SER A 258 7.21 50.93 -9.23
CA SER A 258 7.65 49.89 -8.30
C SER A 258 6.54 49.53 -7.30
N LEU A 259 5.82 50.52 -6.77
CA LEU A 259 4.66 50.29 -5.90
C LEU A 259 3.53 49.54 -6.62
N ARG A 260 3.27 49.87 -7.90
CA ARG A 260 2.30 49.13 -8.72
C ARG A 260 2.71 47.67 -8.94
N ARG A 261 3.99 47.40 -9.22
CA ARG A 261 4.50 46.03 -9.34
C ARG A 261 4.34 45.23 -8.05
N VAL A 262 4.72 45.80 -6.90
CA VAL A 262 4.54 45.15 -5.59
C VAL A 262 3.06 44.91 -5.28
N LEU A 263 2.17 45.83 -5.64
CA LEU A 263 0.73 45.64 -5.49
C LEU A 263 0.22 44.48 -6.37
N GLN A 264 0.68 44.40 -7.61
CA GLN A 264 0.33 43.33 -8.55
C GLN A 264 0.81 41.97 -8.03
N GLU A 265 2.06 41.89 -7.57
CA GLU A 265 2.64 40.69 -6.95
C GLU A 265 1.85 40.27 -5.70
N LYS A 266 1.45 41.23 -4.86
CA LYS A 266 0.59 40.96 -3.69
C LYS A 266 -0.75 40.36 -4.11
N ILE A 267 -1.40 40.89 -5.15
CA ILE A 267 -2.67 40.36 -5.65
C ILE A 267 -2.48 38.93 -6.18
N GLU A 268 -1.41 38.66 -6.90
CA GLU A 268 -1.10 37.32 -7.42
C GLU A 268 -0.82 36.31 -6.30
N VAL A 269 -0.09 36.72 -5.25
CA VAL A 269 0.15 35.87 -4.07
C VAL A 269 -1.15 35.58 -3.33
N VAL A 270 -2.02 36.58 -3.14
CA VAL A 270 -3.34 36.38 -2.51
C VAL A 270 -4.21 35.43 -3.35
N ARG A 271 -4.19 35.55 -4.69
CA ARG A 271 -4.90 34.62 -5.58
C ARG A 271 -4.37 33.19 -5.43
N LYS A 272 -3.04 33.01 -5.44
CA LYS A 272 -2.42 31.69 -5.23
C LYS A 272 -2.74 31.12 -3.85
N LEU A 273 -2.75 31.94 -2.81
CA LEU A 273 -3.13 31.52 -1.46
C LEU A 273 -4.57 31.01 -1.43
N SER A 274 -5.52 31.72 -2.05
CA SER A 274 -6.92 31.26 -2.14
C SER A 274 -7.12 29.98 -2.95
N GLU A 275 -6.22 29.69 -3.89
CA GLU A 275 -6.21 28.47 -4.69
C GLU A 275 -5.67 27.30 -3.86
N VAL A 276 -4.58 27.53 -3.12
CA VAL A 276 -4.01 26.55 -2.18
C VAL A 276 -4.99 26.24 -1.05
N GLU A 277 -5.65 27.24 -0.45
CA GLU A 277 -6.68 27.04 0.58
C GLU A 277 -7.83 26.17 0.10
N ARG A 278 -8.31 26.39 -1.14
CA ARG A 278 -9.35 25.56 -1.74
C ARG A 278 -8.85 24.12 -2.00
N SER A 279 -7.63 23.97 -2.49
CA SER A 279 -7.04 22.64 -2.68
C SER A 279 -6.88 21.89 -1.35
N LEU A 280 -6.48 22.59 -0.29
CA LEU A 280 -6.36 22.04 1.06
C LEU A 280 -7.72 21.56 1.56
N SER A 281 -8.75 22.40 1.46
CA SER A 281 -10.13 22.03 1.83
C SER A 281 -10.61 20.78 1.09
N ASN A 282 -10.35 20.68 -0.21
CA ASN A 282 -10.71 19.48 -0.98
C ASN A 282 -9.97 18.23 -0.48
N THR A 283 -8.67 18.34 -0.19
CA THR A 283 -7.89 17.21 0.33
C THR A 283 -8.30 16.82 1.76
N GLU A 284 -8.75 17.77 2.56
CA GLU A 284 -9.32 17.52 3.89
C GLU A 284 -10.65 16.77 3.78
N ASP A 285 -11.53 17.16 2.85
CA ASP A 285 -12.79 16.47 2.57
C ASP A 285 -12.54 15.03 2.05
N GLU A 286 -11.56 14.84 1.16
CA GLU A 286 -11.16 13.50 0.70
C GLU A 286 -10.61 12.64 1.85
N CYS A 287 -9.79 13.22 2.73
CA CYS A 287 -9.27 12.52 3.90
C CYS A 287 -10.38 12.12 4.88
N THR A 288 -11.37 12.99 5.12
CA THR A 288 -12.51 12.65 5.98
C THR A 288 -13.35 11.55 5.35
N HIS A 289 -13.62 11.61 4.05
CA HIS A 289 -14.34 10.55 3.34
C HIS A 289 -13.63 9.19 3.39
N LEU A 290 -12.31 9.17 3.19
CA LEU A 290 -11.51 7.95 3.29
C LEU A 290 -11.49 7.38 4.72
N LYS A 291 -11.46 8.23 5.75
CA LYS A 291 -11.57 7.80 7.15
C LYS A 291 -12.93 7.15 7.42
N GLU A 292 -14.03 7.80 7.03
CA GLU A 292 -15.37 7.24 7.20
C GLU A 292 -15.54 5.91 6.44
N MET A 293 -14.95 5.79 5.24
CA MET A 293 -14.96 4.54 4.49
C MET A 293 -14.17 3.44 5.21
N ASN A 294 -13.01 3.76 5.78
CA ASN A 294 -12.22 2.82 6.56
C ASN A 294 -12.97 2.36 7.83
N GLU A 295 -13.61 3.28 8.55
CA GLU A 295 -14.44 2.96 9.72
C GLU A 295 -15.61 2.04 9.36
N ARG A 296 -16.30 2.31 8.24
CA ARG A 296 -17.35 1.43 7.71
C ARG A 296 -16.82 0.03 7.40
N ASN A 297 -15.68 -0.07 6.70
CA ASN A 297 -15.06 -1.36 6.39
C ASN A 297 -14.62 -2.11 7.65
N GLN A 298 -14.11 -1.41 8.67
CA GLN A 298 -13.74 -2.02 9.95
C GLN A 298 -14.97 -2.56 10.69
N GLU A 299 -16.11 -1.86 10.63
CA GLU A 299 -17.35 -2.34 11.22
C GLU A 299 -17.89 -3.58 10.49
N GLU A 300 -17.87 -3.58 9.16
CA GLU A 300 -18.24 -4.76 8.35
C GLU A 300 -17.36 -5.99 8.67
N LEU A 301 -16.04 -5.79 8.83
CA LEU A 301 -15.12 -6.84 9.26
C LEU A 301 -15.43 -7.33 10.68
N ARG A 302 -15.79 -6.43 11.59
CA ARG A 302 -16.17 -6.76 12.96
C ARG A 302 -17.47 -7.57 12.99
N GLU A 303 -18.47 -7.19 12.19
CA GLU A 303 -19.70 -7.96 12.02
C GLU A 303 -19.43 -9.35 11.43
N LEU A 304 -18.56 -9.46 10.43
CA LEU A 304 -18.21 -10.73 9.82
C LEU A 304 -17.47 -11.65 10.82
N ALA A 305 -16.56 -11.10 11.62
CA ALA A 305 -15.91 -11.83 12.70
C ALA A 305 -16.91 -12.33 13.75
N ASN A 306 -17.92 -11.51 14.10
CA ASN A 306 -18.99 -11.91 15.01
C ASN A 306 -19.85 -13.04 14.42
N LYS A 307 -20.20 -12.97 13.14
CA LYS A 307 -20.91 -14.05 12.43
C LYS A 307 -20.10 -15.35 12.39
N TYR A 308 -18.80 -15.25 12.11
CA TYR A 308 -17.88 -16.40 12.14
C TYR A 308 -17.82 -17.05 13.53
N ASN A 309 -17.65 -16.24 14.59
CA ASN A 309 -17.66 -16.74 15.97
C ASN A 309 -19.00 -17.40 16.34
N GLY A 310 -20.12 -16.85 15.86
CA GLY A 310 -21.44 -17.48 15.99
C GLY A 310 -21.49 -18.86 15.36
N ALA A 311 -21.06 -18.99 14.10
CA ALA A 311 -21.01 -20.28 13.40
C ALA A 311 -20.07 -21.29 14.07
N VAL A 312 -18.92 -20.85 14.59
CA VAL A 312 -17.98 -21.71 15.34
C VAL A 312 -18.64 -22.24 16.62
N ASN A 313 -19.40 -21.42 17.34
CA ASN A 313 -20.14 -21.85 18.53
C ASN A 313 -21.24 -22.85 18.17
N GLU A 314 -21.98 -22.63 17.07
CA GLU A 314 -22.98 -23.58 16.58
C GLU A 314 -22.37 -24.93 16.19
N ILE A 315 -21.23 -24.91 15.49
CA ILE A 315 -20.47 -26.13 15.16
C ILE A 315 -20.05 -26.86 16.44
N LYS A 316 -19.59 -26.14 17.46
CA LYS A 316 -19.22 -26.72 18.74
C LYS A 316 -20.42 -27.40 19.43
N ASP A 317 -21.56 -26.71 19.49
CA ASP A 317 -22.79 -27.26 20.08
C ASP A 317 -23.29 -28.50 19.32
N LEU A 318 -23.21 -28.50 17.99
CA LEU A 318 -23.55 -29.66 17.17
C LEU A 318 -22.56 -30.81 17.39
N THR A 319 -21.26 -30.51 17.51
CA THR A 319 -20.22 -31.50 17.79
C THR A 319 -20.46 -32.17 19.15
N ASP A 320 -20.81 -31.40 20.18
CA ASP A 320 -21.10 -31.94 21.51
C ASP A 320 -22.39 -32.79 21.52
N LYS A 321 -23.40 -32.42 20.73
CA LYS A 321 -24.61 -33.24 20.52
C LYS A 321 -24.31 -34.55 19.80
N ILE A 322 -23.44 -34.52 18.78
CA ILE A 322 -23.01 -35.73 18.05
C ILE A 322 -22.27 -36.67 19.01
N LYS A 323 -21.31 -36.17 19.79
CA LYS A 323 -20.59 -36.99 20.79
C LYS A 323 -21.53 -37.62 21.82
N LEU A 324 -22.52 -36.87 22.29
CA LEU A 324 -23.54 -37.41 23.19
C LEU A 324 -24.41 -38.49 22.52
N ALA A 325 -24.74 -38.34 21.24
CA ALA A 325 -25.48 -39.34 20.48
C ALA A 325 -24.65 -40.59 20.22
N GLU A 326 -23.38 -40.43 19.83
CA GLU A 326 -22.40 -41.52 19.65
C GLU A 326 -22.24 -42.32 20.95
N GLY A 327 -22.04 -41.66 22.09
CA GLY A 327 -21.95 -42.33 23.38
C GLY A 327 -23.21 -43.14 23.74
N ARG A 328 -24.40 -42.62 23.45
CA ARG A 328 -25.66 -43.39 23.63
C ARG A 328 -25.77 -44.58 22.70
N GLN A 329 -25.31 -44.44 21.45
CA GLN A 329 -25.31 -45.54 20.49
C GLN A 329 -24.32 -46.64 20.92
N GLU A 330 -23.17 -46.25 21.45
CA GLU A 330 -22.18 -47.17 22.01
C GLU A 330 -22.75 -47.92 23.23
N GLU A 331 -23.47 -47.23 24.13
CA GLU A 331 -24.18 -47.89 25.24
C GLU A 331 -25.27 -48.87 24.77
N LEU A 332 -26.06 -48.51 23.75
CA LEU A 332 -27.12 -49.37 23.20
C LEU A 332 -26.54 -50.59 22.49
N THR A 333 -25.46 -50.41 21.72
CA THR A 333 -24.79 -51.53 21.03
C THR A 333 -24.15 -52.49 22.03
N GLN A 334 -23.52 -51.98 23.11
CA GLN A 334 -23.02 -52.82 24.20
C GLN A 334 -24.15 -53.60 24.89
N LYS A 335 -25.28 -52.96 25.21
CA LYS A 335 -26.46 -53.65 25.76
C LYS A 335 -26.97 -54.73 24.82
N GLY A 336 -27.12 -54.43 23.54
CA GLY A 336 -27.55 -55.40 22.52
C GLY A 336 -26.59 -56.58 22.38
N GLN A 337 -25.28 -56.35 22.49
CA GLN A 337 -24.29 -57.44 22.49
C GLN A 337 -24.38 -58.31 23.75
N ILE A 338 -24.64 -57.73 24.92
CA ILE A 338 -24.84 -58.48 26.17
C ILE A 338 -26.10 -59.34 26.06
N GLU A 339 -27.22 -58.76 25.66
CA GLU A 339 -28.49 -59.48 25.46
C GLU A 339 -28.35 -60.59 24.41
N LYS A 340 -27.63 -60.35 23.30
CA LYS A 340 -27.33 -61.37 22.29
C LYS A 340 -26.55 -62.54 22.90
N LYS A 341 -25.52 -62.27 23.70
CA LYS A 341 -24.73 -63.32 24.37
C LYS A 341 -25.58 -64.13 25.35
N GLU A 342 -26.45 -63.48 26.10
CA GLU A 342 -27.36 -64.14 27.06
C GLU A 342 -28.37 -65.04 26.33
N LEU A 343 -28.97 -64.54 25.24
CA LEU A 343 -29.87 -65.33 24.40
C LEU A 343 -29.17 -66.50 23.72
N GLN A 344 -27.95 -66.31 23.22
CA GLN A 344 -27.16 -67.39 22.62
C GLN A 344 -26.90 -68.51 23.63
N LEU A 345 -26.45 -68.15 24.83
CA LEU A 345 -26.20 -69.11 25.91
C LEU A 345 -27.49 -69.87 26.27
N ARG A 346 -28.65 -69.19 26.22
CA ARG A 346 -29.94 -69.83 26.46
C ARG A 346 -30.36 -70.78 25.33
N ILE A 347 -30.03 -70.48 24.09
CA ILE A 347 -30.24 -71.38 22.94
C ILE A 347 -29.37 -72.63 23.12
N ASP A 348 -28.08 -72.46 23.41
CA ASP A 348 -27.15 -73.58 23.60
C ASP A 348 -27.63 -74.51 24.74
N GLU A 349 -28.13 -73.96 25.86
CA GLU A 349 -28.74 -74.74 26.95
C GLU A 349 -30.01 -75.50 26.53
N MET A 350 -30.78 -74.97 25.59
CA MET A 350 -31.97 -75.64 25.07
C MET A 350 -31.62 -76.72 24.05
N GLU A 351 -30.62 -76.48 23.21
CA GLU A 351 -30.06 -77.47 22.29
C GLU A 351 -29.45 -78.66 23.05
N GLU A 352 -28.73 -78.42 24.16
CA GLU A 352 -28.20 -79.50 25.00
C GLU A 352 -29.34 -80.36 25.59
N LYS A 353 -30.43 -79.73 26.03
CA LYS A 353 -31.63 -80.44 26.52
C LYS A 353 -32.32 -81.22 25.41
N GLU A 354 -32.41 -80.64 24.22
CA GLU A 354 -32.97 -81.31 23.04
C GLU A 354 -32.16 -82.55 22.68
N LEU A 355 -30.83 -82.43 22.61
CA LEU A 355 -29.91 -83.55 22.38
C LEU A 355 -30.06 -84.63 23.46
N ALA A 356 -30.16 -84.24 24.74
CA ALA A 356 -30.36 -85.18 25.84
C ALA A 356 -31.72 -85.91 25.74
N LEU A 357 -32.78 -85.22 25.32
CA LEU A 357 -34.09 -85.82 25.07
C LEU A 357 -34.04 -86.73 23.85
N GLN A 358 -33.36 -86.33 22.77
CA GLN A 358 -33.21 -87.12 21.56
C GLN A 358 -32.47 -88.43 21.84
N ALA A 359 -31.33 -88.36 22.55
CA ALA A 359 -30.60 -89.56 23.00
C ALA A 359 -31.45 -90.47 23.88
N ARG A 360 -32.36 -89.90 24.69
CA ARG A 360 -33.30 -90.68 25.50
C ARG A 360 -34.40 -91.33 24.67
N ILE A 361 -34.90 -90.66 23.62
CA ILE A 361 -35.85 -91.25 22.67
C ILE A 361 -35.20 -92.42 21.94
N GLU A 362 -33.97 -92.25 21.44
CA GLU A 362 -33.20 -93.31 20.78
C GLU A 362 -32.96 -94.51 21.70
N ALA A 363 -32.59 -94.28 22.96
CA ALA A 363 -32.45 -95.35 23.95
C ALA A 363 -33.76 -96.10 24.20
N LEU A 364 -34.88 -95.38 24.31
CA LEU A 364 -36.20 -95.99 24.48
C LEU A 364 -36.67 -96.74 23.22
N GLN A 365 -36.33 -96.25 22.03
CA GLN A 365 -36.60 -96.95 20.77
C GLN A 365 -35.81 -98.26 20.71
N ALA A 366 -34.52 -98.23 21.05
CA ALA A 366 -33.69 -99.43 21.12
C ALA A 366 -34.24 -100.45 22.13
N ASP A 367 -34.69 -100.01 23.31
CA ASP A 367 -35.35 -100.87 24.29
C ASP A 367 -36.67 -101.46 23.74
N ASN A 368 -37.47 -100.65 23.04
CA ASN A 368 -38.73 -101.10 22.43
C ASN A 368 -38.47 -102.15 21.35
N ASP A 369 -37.50 -101.91 20.48
CA ASP A 369 -37.06 -102.83 19.44
C ASP A 369 -36.58 -104.15 20.06
N PHE A 370 -35.78 -104.10 21.12
CA PHE A 370 -35.37 -105.29 21.86
C PHE A 370 -36.57 -106.05 22.44
N THR A 371 -37.56 -105.34 23.00
CA THR A 371 -38.78 -105.99 23.50
C THR A 371 -39.65 -106.58 22.38
N ASN A 372 -39.73 -105.92 21.22
CA ASN A 372 -40.45 -106.39 20.04
C ASN A 372 -39.77 -107.62 19.44
N GLU A 373 -38.44 -107.64 19.32
CA GLU A 373 -37.69 -108.82 18.92
C GLU A 373 -37.93 -109.99 19.89
N ARG A 374 -37.94 -109.72 21.20
CA ARG A 374 -38.22 -110.74 22.22
C ARG A 374 -39.65 -111.26 22.14
N LEU A 375 -40.63 -110.39 21.86
CA LEU A 375 -42.02 -110.74 21.61
C LEU A 375 -42.17 -111.59 20.34
N THR A 376 -41.49 -111.20 19.27
CA THR A 376 -41.48 -111.91 17.98
C THR A 376 -40.87 -113.31 18.15
N ALA A 377 -39.75 -113.42 18.87
CA ALA A 377 -39.13 -114.70 19.21
C ALA A 377 -40.07 -115.60 20.06
N LEU A 378 -40.84 -115.00 20.98
CA LEU A 378 -41.86 -115.72 21.74
C LEU A 378 -43.06 -116.13 20.87
N GLN A 379 -43.51 -115.29 19.95
CA GLN A 379 -44.56 -115.61 18.97
C GLN A 379 -44.14 -116.78 18.08
N VAL A 380 -42.93 -116.76 17.51
CA VAL A 380 -42.38 -117.87 16.72
C VAL A 380 -42.31 -119.15 17.54
N ARG A 381 -41.93 -119.06 18.82
CA ARG A 381 -41.91 -120.23 19.71
C ARG A 381 -43.32 -120.76 20.01
N LEU A 382 -44.31 -119.89 20.13
CA LEU A 382 -45.73 -120.24 20.28
C LEU A 382 -46.29 -120.88 19.00
N GLU A 383 -45.98 -120.34 17.83
CA GLU A 383 -46.32 -120.91 16.53
C GLU A 383 -45.70 -122.29 16.35
N GLN A 384 -44.42 -122.48 16.71
CA GLN A 384 -43.76 -123.79 16.72
C GLN A 384 -44.41 -124.80 17.68
N LEU A 385 -44.98 -124.35 18.81
CA LEU A 385 -45.76 -125.18 19.71
C LEU A 385 -47.16 -125.49 19.15
N GLN A 386 -47.79 -124.53 18.46
CA GLN A 386 -49.04 -124.73 17.73
C GLN A 386 -48.86 -125.73 16.58
N GLU A 387 -47.78 -125.60 15.79
CA GLU A 387 -47.44 -126.50 14.69
C GLU A 387 -47.08 -127.92 15.17
N LYS A 388 -46.49 -128.04 16.37
CA LYS A 388 -46.33 -129.33 17.07
C LYS A 388 -47.66 -129.92 17.54
N SER A 389 -48.60 -129.11 17.99
CA SER A 389 -49.95 -129.60 18.35
C SER A 389 -50.80 -129.98 17.12
N ILE A 390 -50.58 -129.34 15.97
CA ILE A 390 -51.29 -129.60 14.70
C ILE A 390 -50.82 -130.90 14.02
N LYS A 391 -49.64 -131.43 14.38
CA LYS A 391 -49.14 -132.73 13.89
C LYS A 391 -49.57 -133.96 14.72
N GLU A 392 -50.28 -133.79 15.85
CA GLU A 392 -50.72 -134.90 16.71
C GLU A 392 -52.24 -135.15 16.74
N ASN A 393 -53.08 -134.37 16.04
CA ASN A 393 -54.52 -134.64 15.99
C ASN A 393 -55.10 -134.47 14.58
N ASN A 394 -55.08 -135.56 13.81
CA ASN A 394 -55.93 -135.74 12.64
C ASN A 394 -57.06 -136.71 12.99
N THR A 395 -58.27 -136.21 13.27
CA THR A 395 -59.52 -136.92 12.96
C THR A 395 -60.76 -136.00 13.03
N LEU A 396 -61.49 -135.99 11.91
CA LEU A 396 -62.95 -135.86 11.74
C LEU A 396 -63.64 -134.46 11.62
N VAL A 397 -63.99 -134.14 10.37
CA VAL A 397 -65.36 -133.90 9.83
C VAL A 397 -66.08 -132.56 10.11
N THR A 398 -66.11 -131.74 9.05
CA THR A 398 -67.28 -131.24 8.28
C THR A 398 -68.31 -130.24 8.89
N ILE A 399 -68.68 -129.28 8.01
CA ILE A 399 -69.93 -128.48 7.88
C ILE A 399 -69.99 -127.13 8.63
N SER A 400 -70.23 -126.04 7.87
CA SER A 400 -71.38 -125.10 8.05
C SER A 400 -71.05 -123.60 7.99
N ASP A 401 -71.37 -123.00 6.84
CA ASP A 401 -72.21 -121.80 6.64
C ASP A 401 -72.15 -120.55 7.57
N CYS A 402 -71.96 -119.42 6.88
CA CYS A 402 -72.76 -118.17 6.90
C CYS A 402 -72.61 -117.06 7.97
N CYS A 403 -72.51 -115.84 7.38
CA CYS A 403 -73.07 -114.54 7.80
C CYS A 403 -72.24 -113.54 8.64
N SER A 404 -71.93 -112.43 7.98
CA SER A 404 -71.79 -111.02 8.43
C SER A 404 -72.89 -110.59 9.44
N PRO A 405 -72.76 -109.49 10.22
CA PRO A 405 -72.77 -108.12 9.65
C PRO A 405 -72.04 -106.98 10.40
N SER A 406 -71.68 -105.93 9.63
CA SER A 406 -71.91 -104.48 9.83
C SER A 406 -71.66 -103.82 11.19
N VAL A 407 -70.84 -102.74 11.24
CA VAL A 407 -71.26 -101.32 11.41
C VAL A 407 -70.07 -100.37 11.06
N THR A 408 -70.30 -99.43 10.15
CA THR A 408 -69.48 -98.26 9.69
C THR A 408 -69.86 -97.01 10.52
N PRO A 409 -69.55 -95.71 10.19
CA PRO A 409 -68.66 -95.03 9.20
C PRO A 409 -67.75 -93.94 9.87
N VAL A 410 -66.89 -93.14 9.22
CA VAL A 410 -67.10 -91.89 8.42
C VAL A 410 -65.69 -91.50 7.89
N VAL A 411 -65.32 -91.52 6.60
CA VAL A 411 -65.62 -90.66 5.42
C VAL A 411 -64.80 -89.35 5.30
N SER A 412 -64.14 -89.23 4.13
CA SER A 412 -63.76 -88.03 3.35
C SER A 412 -62.51 -87.22 3.72
N LEU A 413 -61.75 -86.62 2.79
CA LEU A 413 -61.54 -86.66 1.33
C LEU A 413 -60.48 -85.55 1.01
N THR A 414 -59.99 -85.49 -0.23
CA THR A 414 -59.28 -84.38 -0.96
C THR A 414 -57.76 -84.26 -0.74
N LEU A 415 -56.85 -84.24 -1.74
CA LEU A 415 -56.74 -83.71 -3.11
C LEU A 415 -56.30 -82.22 -3.24
N SER A 416 -55.14 -82.04 -3.90
CA SER A 416 -54.63 -80.89 -4.71
C SER A 416 -53.83 -79.71 -4.07
N GLU A 417 -52.54 -79.67 -4.43
CA GLU A 417 -51.87 -78.71 -5.35
C GLU A 417 -51.56 -77.23 -5.01
N VAL A 418 -50.24 -76.90 -5.16
CA VAL A 418 -49.57 -75.72 -5.83
C VAL A 418 -49.53 -74.40 -5.00
N ILE A 419 -48.38 -73.70 -4.82
CA ILE A 419 -47.70 -72.75 -5.73
C ILE A 419 -46.25 -72.41 -5.24
N ASP A 420 -45.29 -72.45 -6.19
CA ASP A 420 -44.07 -71.67 -6.52
C ASP A 420 -43.03 -71.08 -5.52
N ALA A 421 -41.75 -71.33 -5.88
CA ALA A 421 -40.58 -70.44 -6.16
C ALA A 421 -40.51 -69.02 -5.51
N HIS A 422 -39.36 -68.39 -5.19
CA HIS A 422 -38.12 -68.21 -5.96
C HIS A 422 -37.07 -67.36 -5.17
N LEU A 423 -35.76 -67.50 -5.49
CA LEU A 423 -34.61 -66.55 -5.36
C LEU A 423 -34.19 -66.04 -3.95
N GLN A 424 -32.95 -65.64 -3.63
CA GLN A 424 -31.55 -65.78 -4.09
C GLN A 424 -30.75 -64.81 -3.18
N ASN A 425 -29.44 -65.04 -2.97
CA ASN A 425 -28.43 -64.06 -2.51
C ASN A 425 -28.54 -63.50 -1.07
N ASN A 426 -27.51 -63.72 -0.24
CA ASN A 426 -26.27 -62.94 -0.33
C ASN A 426 -25.15 -63.50 0.57
N GLN A 427 -23.93 -63.23 0.13
CA GLN A 427 -22.64 -63.61 0.69
C GLN A 427 -22.20 -62.76 1.90
N THR A 428 -21.21 -63.31 2.63
CA THR A 428 -20.11 -62.64 3.40
C THR A 428 -20.48 -61.93 4.71
N ALA A 429 -19.70 -61.91 5.79
CA ALA A 429 -18.36 -62.41 6.18
C ALA A 429 -18.44 -62.66 7.72
N GLU A 430 -17.58 -63.42 8.39
CA GLU A 430 -16.19 -63.15 8.74
C GLU A 430 -15.63 -64.44 9.40
N GLU A 431 -14.41 -64.84 9.05
CA GLU A 431 -13.30 -64.76 10.00
C GLU A 431 -11.97 -65.07 9.30
N ASP A 432 -11.05 -64.12 9.47
CA ASP A 432 -9.65 -64.15 9.12
C ASP A 432 -8.95 -65.42 9.63
N SER A 433 -8.14 -66.02 8.77
CA SER A 433 -6.79 -66.43 9.19
C SER A 433 -5.93 -66.88 8.01
N LEU A 434 -4.63 -66.60 8.16
CA LEU A 434 -3.46 -67.24 7.55
C LEU A 434 -2.68 -66.45 6.49
N THR A 435 -1.62 -65.81 6.98
CA THR A 435 -0.20 -66.08 6.64
C THR A 435 0.17 -66.47 5.20
N SER A 436 1.04 -65.63 4.64
CA SER A 436 2.05 -65.80 3.58
C SER A 436 2.79 -67.16 3.56
N PRO A 437 3.75 -67.41 2.63
CA PRO A 437 3.86 -67.14 1.18
C PRO A 437 4.38 -68.39 0.41
N ASP A 438 4.73 -68.19 -0.87
CA ASP A 438 6.00 -68.63 -1.49
C ASP A 438 5.91 -69.51 -2.78
N ARG A 439 6.47 -68.90 -3.85
CA ARG A 439 7.32 -69.47 -4.93
C ARG A 439 6.75 -70.11 -6.22
N LEU A 440 7.11 -69.39 -7.31
CA LEU A 440 7.83 -69.85 -8.52
C LEU A 440 7.04 -70.77 -9.48
N LYS A 441 7.06 -70.61 -10.81
CA LYS A 441 8.08 -70.05 -11.70
C LYS A 441 7.48 -69.80 -13.09
N GLU A 442 7.90 -68.69 -13.64
CA GLU A 442 8.04 -68.34 -15.05
C GLU A 442 8.79 -69.42 -15.87
N ASN A 443 8.29 -69.71 -17.08
CA ASN A 443 9.02 -69.76 -18.37
C ASN A 443 8.03 -70.26 -19.46
N GLN A 444 7.61 -69.50 -20.47
CA GLN A 444 8.31 -68.96 -21.65
C GLN A 444 8.44 -69.97 -22.82
N LEU A 445 8.11 -69.48 -24.03
CA LEU A 445 8.54 -69.87 -25.39
C LEU A 445 7.50 -70.50 -26.35
N ASP A 446 7.09 -69.64 -27.29
CA ASP A 446 7.23 -69.74 -28.75
C ASP A 446 6.42 -70.72 -29.62
N ALA A 447 5.58 -70.08 -30.46
CA ALA A 447 5.60 -70.13 -31.92
C ALA A 447 5.23 -71.44 -32.65
N LYS A 448 4.11 -71.44 -33.37
CA LYS A 448 4.05 -71.17 -34.83
C LYS A 448 2.67 -71.49 -35.41
N GLU A 449 2.33 -70.66 -36.39
CA GLU A 449 1.26 -70.79 -37.37
C GLU A 449 1.30 -72.11 -38.17
N ALA A 450 0.11 -72.61 -38.49
CA ALA A 450 -0.27 -73.34 -39.71
C ALA A 450 -1.81 -73.46 -39.62
N ASP A 451 -2.60 -72.62 -40.30
CA ASP A 451 -2.93 -72.69 -41.72
C ASP A 451 -3.05 -74.14 -42.23
N MET A 452 -4.29 -74.58 -42.45
CA MET A 452 -4.72 -75.27 -43.67
C MET A 452 -6.21 -75.58 -43.57
N SER A 453 -6.90 -75.03 -44.56
CA SER A 453 -8.28 -75.21 -44.94
C SER A 453 -8.70 -76.67 -45.17
N ASP A 454 -10.02 -76.82 -45.18
CA ASP A 454 -10.78 -77.45 -46.25
C ASP A 454 -11.30 -78.89 -46.07
N THR A 455 -12.57 -78.98 -46.46
CA THR A 455 -13.38 -80.17 -46.77
C THR A 455 -13.83 -81.04 -45.59
N LEU A 456 -15.14 -81.21 -45.43
CA LEU A 456 -15.88 -82.28 -46.13
C LEU A 456 -17.39 -82.12 -45.97
N SER A 457 -18.04 -81.98 -47.13
CA SER A 457 -19.47 -82.17 -47.36
C SER A 457 -19.81 -83.67 -47.48
N PRO A 458 -21.10 -84.05 -47.43
CA PRO A 458 -21.56 -85.39 -47.13
C PRO A 458 -21.63 -86.29 -48.37
N SER A 459 -21.29 -87.57 -48.22
CA SER A 459 -21.43 -88.58 -49.27
C SER A 459 -22.30 -89.75 -48.81
N LYS A 460 -23.43 -89.90 -49.50
CA LYS A 460 -23.98 -91.22 -49.87
C LYS A 460 -22.88 -91.97 -50.62
N ASP A 461 -22.57 -93.19 -50.21
CA ASP A 461 -22.75 -94.36 -51.07
C ASP A 461 -22.47 -95.68 -50.35
N ARG A 462 -23.08 -96.69 -50.96
CA ARG A 462 -23.18 -98.12 -50.64
C ARG A 462 -21.85 -98.83 -50.36
N SER A 463 -21.88 -99.74 -49.40
CA SER A 463 -21.28 -101.10 -49.40
C SER A 463 -21.50 -101.69 -47.99
N SER A 464 -21.77 -102.96 -47.72
CA SER A 464 -21.76 -104.24 -48.44
C SER A 464 -22.59 -105.20 -47.57
N ASP A 465 -23.44 -106.05 -48.16
CA ASP A 465 -23.21 -107.50 -48.22
C ASP A 465 -22.34 -108.05 -47.07
N ASP A 466 -22.96 -108.82 -46.17
CA ASP A 466 -22.69 -110.26 -45.98
C ASP A 466 -23.08 -110.73 -44.56
N THR A 467 -24.31 -111.21 -44.40
CA THR A 467 -24.61 -112.46 -43.65
C THR A 467 -25.94 -113.00 -44.16
N SER A 468 -25.82 -113.86 -45.16
CA SER A 468 -26.79 -114.90 -45.52
C SER A 468 -27.16 -115.70 -44.27
N ASP A 469 -28.44 -115.72 -43.91
CA ASP A 469 -29.00 -116.85 -43.17
C ASP A 469 -30.51 -116.96 -43.41
N GLY A 470 -30.93 -118.09 -43.98
CA GLY A 470 -32.28 -118.61 -43.81
C GLY A 470 -33.36 -118.29 -44.85
N ASN A 471 -33.05 -118.23 -46.15
CA ASN A 471 -34.05 -118.50 -47.20
C ASN A 471 -34.28 -120.03 -47.25
N MET A 472 -35.20 -120.55 -46.43
CA MET A 472 -35.75 -121.90 -46.68
C MET A 472 -36.89 -121.76 -47.69
N ASP A 473 -36.53 -121.91 -48.95
CA ASP A 473 -37.46 -122.24 -50.02
C ASP A 473 -38.03 -123.64 -49.76
N ASP A 474 -39.18 -123.72 -49.10
CA ASP A 474 -40.01 -124.93 -49.09
C ASP A 474 -40.68 -125.09 -50.47
N HIS A 475 -39.86 -125.47 -51.46
CA HIS A 475 -40.31 -125.87 -52.78
C HIS A 475 -39.88 -127.31 -53.06
N GLU A 476 -40.20 -128.25 -52.19
CA GLU A 476 -40.16 -129.69 -52.50
C GLU A 476 -41.05 -130.46 -51.51
N LEU A 477 -42.35 -130.53 -51.81
CA LEU A 477 -43.28 -131.59 -51.34
C LEU A 477 -44.62 -131.44 -52.09
N ASN A 478 -44.52 -131.46 -53.41
CA ASN A 478 -45.62 -131.78 -54.31
C ASN A 478 -45.23 -133.09 -55.00
N GLU A 479 -46.13 -134.08 -55.00
CA GLU A 479 -45.93 -135.53 -55.26
C GLU A 479 -45.47 -136.35 -54.04
N PRO A 480 -46.35 -137.23 -53.50
CA PRO A 480 -46.92 -138.32 -54.29
C PRO A 480 -48.44 -138.47 -54.12
N GLN A 481 -49.24 -137.74 -54.89
CA GLN A 481 -50.59 -138.21 -55.27
C GLN A 481 -50.58 -139.00 -56.59
N ASN A 482 -49.39 -139.19 -57.18
CA ASN A 482 -49.09 -140.13 -58.26
C ASN A 482 -48.74 -141.56 -57.77
N ARG A 483 -49.12 -141.92 -56.53
CA ARG A 483 -49.22 -143.32 -56.07
C ARG A 483 -50.66 -143.83 -55.93
N VAL A 484 -51.67 -143.00 -56.20
CA VAL A 484 -53.08 -143.43 -56.27
C VAL A 484 -53.50 -143.78 -57.72
N ALA A 485 -52.74 -143.32 -58.72
CA ALA A 485 -52.91 -143.69 -60.13
C ALA A 485 -52.30 -145.07 -60.50
N LEU A 486 -51.52 -145.69 -59.60
CA LEU A 486 -50.85 -146.98 -59.83
C LEU A 486 -51.32 -148.11 -58.90
N LEU A 487 -52.32 -147.86 -58.05
CA LEU A 487 -53.05 -148.89 -57.27
C LEU A 487 -54.51 -149.08 -57.70
N LYS A 488 -54.95 -148.36 -58.75
CA LYS A 488 -56.26 -148.57 -59.38
C LYS A 488 -56.21 -149.51 -60.59
N ASP A 489 -55.01 -149.82 -61.10
CA ASP A 489 -54.78 -150.68 -62.27
C ASP A 489 -54.23 -152.09 -61.94
N GLU A 490 -53.86 -152.39 -60.68
CA GLU A 490 -53.46 -153.74 -60.25
C GLU A 490 -54.59 -154.55 -59.55
N LEU A 491 -55.75 -153.94 -59.26
CA LEU A 491 -56.93 -154.65 -58.73
C LEU A 491 -57.93 -155.07 -59.85
N ARG A 492 -57.42 -155.28 -61.07
CA ARG A 492 -58.14 -155.90 -62.21
C ARG A 492 -57.33 -157.04 -62.85
N ARG A 493 -56.83 -158.00 -62.05
CA ARG A 493 -56.60 -159.41 -62.46
C ARG A 493 -55.99 -160.28 -61.34
N ALA A 494 -56.84 -160.96 -60.57
CA ALA A 494 -56.63 -162.34 -60.08
C ALA A 494 -57.94 -162.83 -59.42
N HIS A 495 -58.52 -163.90 -59.95
CA HIS A 495 -59.69 -164.59 -59.37
C HIS A 495 -59.28 -165.37 -58.11
N LEU A 496 -60.14 -165.41 -57.07
CA LEU A 496 -60.79 -166.62 -56.54
C LEU A 496 -61.57 -166.34 -55.23
N GLU A 497 -62.87 -166.63 -55.32
CA GLU A 497 -63.88 -167.05 -54.31
C GLU A 497 -64.26 -166.19 -53.06
N PRO A 498 -65.57 -166.13 -52.70
CA PRO A 498 -66.11 -165.29 -51.62
C PRO A 498 -66.15 -166.04 -50.27
N GLY A 499 -65.52 -165.46 -49.24
CA GLY A 499 -65.55 -166.04 -47.89
C GLY A 499 -65.12 -165.11 -46.76
N ASP A 500 -64.09 -164.27 -46.96
CA ASP A 500 -63.41 -163.60 -45.83
C ASP A 500 -63.36 -162.06 -45.93
N THR A 501 -64.35 -161.41 -46.55
CA THR A 501 -64.32 -159.95 -46.83
C THR A 501 -64.83 -159.05 -45.70
N GLU A 502 -65.45 -159.56 -44.63
CA GLU A 502 -65.99 -158.72 -43.53
C GLU A 502 -64.94 -158.35 -42.46
N GLU A 503 -64.09 -159.29 -42.01
CA GLU A 503 -63.12 -159.01 -40.91
C GLU A 503 -62.00 -158.04 -41.32
N VAL A 504 -61.61 -158.02 -42.59
CA VAL A 504 -60.58 -157.12 -43.13
C VAL A 504 -61.09 -155.67 -43.23
N ILE A 505 -62.38 -155.48 -43.51
CA ILE A 505 -63.00 -154.14 -43.59
C ILE A 505 -63.09 -153.49 -42.21
N ASP A 506 -63.41 -154.26 -41.16
CA ASP A 506 -63.49 -153.77 -39.78
C ASP A 506 -62.11 -153.52 -39.14
N HIS A 507 -61.09 -154.26 -39.56
CA HIS A 507 -59.70 -153.98 -39.16
C HIS A 507 -59.19 -152.69 -39.80
N LEU A 508 -59.40 -152.51 -41.10
CA LEU A 508 -59.02 -151.28 -41.82
C LEU A 508 -59.79 -150.04 -41.34
N HIS A 509 -61.06 -150.17 -40.94
CA HIS A 509 -61.82 -149.06 -40.34
C HIS A 509 -61.27 -148.62 -38.98
N ARG A 510 -60.80 -149.56 -38.15
CA ARG A 510 -60.17 -149.24 -36.86
C ARG A 510 -58.83 -148.54 -37.05
N GLU A 511 -57.97 -149.03 -37.94
CA GLU A 511 -56.69 -148.37 -38.22
C GLU A 511 -56.89 -146.98 -38.83
N LEU A 512 -57.93 -146.78 -39.66
CA LEU A 512 -58.28 -145.46 -40.19
C LEU A 512 -58.72 -144.50 -39.07
N LEU A 513 -59.53 -144.97 -38.11
CA LEU A 513 -59.95 -144.16 -36.96
C LEU A 513 -58.78 -143.81 -36.04
N GLU A 514 -57.90 -144.76 -35.74
CA GLU A 514 -56.69 -144.51 -34.94
C GLU A 514 -55.73 -143.54 -35.64
N ALA A 515 -55.54 -143.67 -36.96
CA ALA A 515 -54.77 -142.72 -37.75
C ALA A 515 -55.43 -141.33 -37.79
N GLN A 516 -56.76 -141.26 -37.82
CA GLN A 516 -57.51 -140.01 -37.79
C GLN A 516 -57.41 -139.33 -36.41
N GLU A 517 -57.46 -140.08 -35.31
CA GLU A 517 -57.25 -139.55 -33.96
C GLU A 517 -55.80 -139.08 -33.74
N LEU A 518 -54.81 -139.82 -34.25
CA LEU A 518 -53.41 -139.39 -34.24
C LEU A 518 -53.18 -138.13 -35.10
N ALA A 519 -53.84 -138.02 -36.25
CA ALA A 519 -53.79 -136.81 -37.07
C ALA A 519 -54.48 -135.62 -36.38
N ASN A 520 -55.61 -135.85 -35.70
CA ASN A 520 -56.32 -134.82 -34.94
C ASN A 520 -55.50 -134.34 -33.73
N THR A 521 -54.84 -135.24 -33.00
CA THR A 521 -53.94 -134.88 -31.89
C THR A 521 -52.67 -134.18 -32.38
N GLY A 522 -52.11 -134.61 -33.52
CA GLY A 522 -51.01 -133.90 -34.18
C GLY A 522 -51.39 -132.48 -34.59
N LYS A 523 -52.58 -132.30 -35.18
CA LYS A 523 -53.13 -130.99 -35.52
C LYS A 523 -53.34 -130.10 -34.29
N GLN A 524 -53.84 -130.66 -33.19
CA GLN A 524 -54.03 -129.91 -31.95
C GLN A 524 -52.70 -129.46 -31.33
N LYS A 525 -51.68 -130.33 -31.33
CA LYS A 525 -50.32 -129.96 -30.91
C LYS A 525 -49.70 -128.86 -31.79
N CYS A 526 -49.92 -128.90 -33.10
CA CYS A 526 -49.49 -127.82 -34.00
C CYS A 526 -50.19 -126.49 -33.67
N LEU A 527 -51.48 -126.51 -33.37
CA LEU A 527 -52.22 -125.30 -32.95
C LEU A 527 -51.73 -124.76 -31.60
N GLU A 528 -51.42 -125.63 -30.64
CA GLU A 528 -50.85 -125.24 -29.34
C GLU A 528 -49.44 -124.64 -29.49
N LEU A 529 -48.57 -125.26 -30.28
CA LEU A 529 -47.24 -124.72 -30.59
C LEU A 529 -47.32 -123.40 -31.35
N GLN A 530 -48.26 -123.26 -32.28
CA GLN A 530 -48.51 -122.00 -32.97
C GLN A 530 -48.98 -120.91 -32.00
N ALA A 531 -49.86 -121.24 -31.05
CA ALA A 531 -50.30 -120.30 -30.03
C ALA A 531 -49.16 -119.86 -29.10
N LEU A 532 -48.31 -120.78 -28.64
CA LEU A 532 -47.13 -120.47 -27.81
C LEU A 532 -46.10 -119.63 -28.58
N LEU A 533 -45.87 -119.95 -29.85
CA LEU A 533 -44.94 -119.18 -30.70
C LEU A 533 -45.50 -117.78 -31.02
N GLU A 534 -46.81 -117.65 -31.18
CA GLU A 534 -47.47 -116.34 -31.26
C GLU A 534 -47.37 -115.55 -29.94
N GLU A 535 -47.50 -116.22 -28.80
CA GLU A 535 -47.33 -115.60 -27.47
C GLU A 535 -45.89 -115.16 -27.22
N GLU A 536 -44.90 -115.98 -27.54
CA GLU A 536 -43.48 -115.62 -27.46
C GLU A 536 -43.16 -114.43 -28.39
N ARG A 537 -43.69 -114.44 -29.62
CA ARG A 537 -43.58 -113.29 -30.54
C ARG A 537 -44.25 -112.04 -29.99
N ARG A 538 -45.39 -112.15 -29.30
CA ARG A 538 -46.05 -111.01 -28.64
C ARG A 538 -45.20 -110.47 -27.49
N ASN A 539 -44.66 -111.33 -26.63
CA ASN A 539 -43.81 -110.95 -25.51
C ASN A 539 -42.50 -110.30 -25.99
N ASN A 540 -41.87 -110.87 -27.03
CA ASN A 540 -40.67 -110.28 -27.63
C ASN A 540 -40.96 -108.90 -28.22
N ARG A 541 -42.08 -108.74 -28.94
CA ARG A 541 -42.52 -107.42 -29.43
C ARG A 541 -42.71 -106.42 -28.29
N GLN A 542 -43.41 -106.80 -27.22
CA GLN A 542 -43.59 -105.93 -26.04
C GLN A 542 -42.25 -105.53 -25.42
N GLN A 543 -41.33 -106.48 -25.24
CA GLN A 543 -40.00 -106.21 -24.71
C GLN A 543 -39.20 -105.27 -25.62
N THR A 544 -39.27 -105.46 -26.94
CA THR A 544 -38.62 -104.54 -27.89
C THR A 544 -39.25 -103.15 -27.86
N GLU A 545 -40.57 -103.04 -27.73
CA GLU A 545 -41.26 -101.75 -27.60
C GLU A 545 -40.92 -101.03 -26.30
N GLU A 546 -40.84 -101.74 -25.17
CA GLU A 546 -40.43 -101.19 -23.88
C GLU A 546 -38.98 -100.73 -23.90
N SER A 547 -38.07 -101.54 -24.45
CA SER A 547 -36.67 -101.14 -24.62
C SER A 547 -36.51 -99.96 -25.58
N ALA A 548 -37.30 -99.89 -26.66
CA ALA A 548 -37.31 -98.76 -27.58
C ALA A 548 -37.81 -97.47 -26.90
N LYS A 549 -38.87 -97.55 -26.07
CA LYS A 549 -39.35 -96.42 -25.26
C LYS A 549 -38.28 -95.96 -24.27
N GLN A 550 -37.57 -96.88 -23.62
CA GLN A 550 -36.49 -96.56 -22.69
C GLN A 550 -35.31 -95.89 -23.41
N ILE A 551 -34.91 -96.40 -24.57
CA ILE A 551 -33.87 -95.80 -25.42
C ILE A 551 -34.29 -94.40 -25.85
N GLN A 552 -35.54 -94.21 -26.28
CA GLN A 552 -36.06 -92.90 -26.68
C GLN A 552 -36.09 -91.90 -25.52
N TYR A 553 -36.46 -92.35 -24.32
CA TYR A 553 -36.41 -91.52 -23.10
C TYR A 553 -34.97 -91.08 -22.78
N LEU A 554 -34.02 -92.02 -22.79
CA LEU A 554 -32.61 -91.71 -22.52
C LEU A 554 -32.01 -90.81 -23.61
N GLN A 555 -32.35 -91.02 -24.89
CA GLN A 555 -31.94 -90.13 -25.98
C GLN A 555 -32.53 -88.73 -25.81
N SER A 556 -33.77 -88.60 -25.36
CA SER A 556 -34.38 -87.30 -25.06
C SER A 556 -33.69 -86.61 -23.87
N GLN A 557 -33.35 -87.35 -22.80
CA GLN A 557 -32.60 -86.80 -21.68
C GLN A 557 -31.18 -86.39 -22.08
N LEU A 558 -30.47 -87.20 -22.86
CA LEU A 558 -29.16 -86.83 -23.39
C LEU A 558 -29.23 -85.61 -24.30
N GLY A 559 -30.29 -85.49 -25.11
CA GLY A 559 -30.53 -84.29 -25.93
C GLY A 559 -30.76 -83.03 -25.10
N LYS A 560 -31.53 -83.13 -24.00
CA LYS A 560 -31.71 -82.03 -23.05
C LYS A 560 -30.40 -81.64 -22.36
N LEU A 561 -29.67 -82.62 -21.82
CA LEU A 561 -28.39 -82.37 -21.16
C LEU A 561 -27.36 -81.75 -22.12
N ALA A 562 -27.33 -82.18 -23.38
CA ALA A 562 -26.48 -81.58 -24.40
C ALA A 562 -26.87 -80.11 -24.69
N GLY A 563 -28.17 -79.80 -24.70
CA GLY A 563 -28.68 -78.43 -24.80
C GLY A 563 -28.28 -77.57 -23.61
N ASP A 564 -28.54 -78.05 -22.39
CA ASP A 564 -28.20 -77.35 -21.14
C ASP A 564 -26.68 -77.11 -21.04
N MET A 565 -25.86 -78.10 -21.44
CA MET A 565 -24.40 -77.94 -21.49
C MET A 565 -23.95 -76.88 -22.49
N GLU A 566 -24.62 -76.75 -23.64
CA GLU A 566 -24.28 -75.75 -24.65
C GLU A 566 -24.71 -74.35 -24.21
N GLU A 567 -25.89 -74.21 -23.60
CA GLU A 567 -26.36 -72.96 -23.02
C GLU A 567 -25.43 -72.47 -21.90
N LEU A 568 -24.95 -73.39 -21.04
CA LEU A 568 -24.00 -73.04 -19.98
C LEU A 568 -22.64 -72.59 -20.53
N LYS A 569 -22.18 -73.19 -21.65
CA LYS A 569 -20.96 -72.74 -22.33
C LYS A 569 -21.14 -71.35 -22.92
N GLU A 570 -22.25 -71.10 -23.60
CA GLU A 570 -22.55 -69.79 -24.19
C GLU A 570 -22.69 -68.70 -23.11
N GLN A 571 -23.31 -69.03 -21.98
CA GLN A 571 -23.38 -68.15 -20.82
C GLN A 571 -21.97 -67.87 -20.24
N ARG A 572 -21.11 -68.88 -20.15
CA ARG A 572 -19.72 -68.69 -19.69
C ARG A 572 -18.91 -67.83 -20.67
N GLU A 573 -19.01 -68.11 -21.96
CA GLU A 573 -18.30 -67.37 -23.02
C GLU A 573 -18.72 -65.90 -23.05
N SER A 574 -20.03 -65.63 -22.96
CA SER A 574 -20.57 -64.26 -22.87
C SER A 574 -20.13 -63.54 -21.60
N THR A 575 -20.14 -64.20 -20.44
CA THR A 575 -19.63 -63.61 -19.19
C THR A 575 -18.13 -63.28 -19.28
N ILE A 576 -17.33 -64.17 -19.89
CA ILE A 576 -15.90 -63.92 -20.13
C ILE A 576 -15.70 -62.75 -21.09
N SER A 577 -16.52 -62.63 -22.15
CA SER A 577 -16.45 -61.51 -23.08
C SER A 577 -16.75 -60.18 -22.38
N ASN A 578 -17.85 -60.12 -21.63
CA ASN A 578 -18.27 -58.92 -20.91
C ASN A 578 -17.21 -58.48 -19.89
N THR A 579 -16.68 -59.42 -19.08
CA THR A 579 -15.64 -59.10 -18.10
C THR A 579 -14.33 -58.65 -18.74
N ARG A 580 -13.99 -59.15 -19.94
CA ARG A 580 -12.83 -58.65 -20.72
C ARG A 580 -13.06 -57.24 -21.22
N GLU A 581 -14.24 -56.93 -21.76
CA GLU A 581 -14.58 -55.58 -22.22
C GLU A 581 -14.57 -54.57 -21.07
N GLU A 582 -15.12 -54.94 -19.91
CA GLU A 582 -15.06 -54.11 -18.70
C GLU A 582 -13.62 -53.88 -18.24
N LEU A 583 -12.77 -54.92 -18.27
CA LEU A 583 -11.34 -54.78 -17.94
C LEU A 583 -10.63 -53.83 -18.91
N TYR A 584 -10.90 -53.92 -20.21
CA TYR A 584 -10.32 -53.01 -21.21
C TYR A 584 -10.76 -51.57 -20.99
N SER A 585 -12.06 -51.35 -20.71
CA SER A 585 -12.58 -50.02 -20.39
C SER A 585 -11.92 -49.44 -19.13
N ALA A 586 -11.81 -50.24 -18.07
CA ALA A 586 -11.14 -49.82 -16.84
C ALA A 586 -9.64 -49.52 -17.05
N GLN A 587 -8.95 -50.29 -17.91
CA GLN A 587 -7.55 -50.01 -18.26
C GLN A 587 -7.39 -48.71 -19.04
N GLU A 588 -8.31 -48.42 -19.97
CA GLU A 588 -8.32 -47.16 -20.72
C GLU A 588 -8.59 -45.97 -19.81
N GLU A 589 -9.55 -46.08 -18.89
CA GLU A 589 -9.83 -45.06 -17.87
C GLU A 589 -8.60 -44.79 -16.99
N VAL A 590 -7.91 -45.84 -16.53
CA VAL A 590 -6.68 -45.68 -15.74
C VAL A 590 -5.59 -44.96 -16.54
N LEU A 591 -5.46 -45.24 -17.84
CA LEU A 591 -4.49 -44.56 -18.71
C LEU A 591 -4.81 -43.07 -18.86
N VAL A 592 -6.09 -42.74 -19.10
CA VAL A 592 -6.56 -41.35 -19.19
C VAL A 592 -6.33 -40.61 -17.88
N LEU A 593 -6.65 -41.23 -16.74
CA LEU A 593 -6.43 -40.65 -15.41
C LEU A 593 -4.94 -40.41 -15.14
N ARG A 594 -4.04 -41.32 -15.55
CA ARG A 594 -2.59 -41.12 -15.44
C ARG A 594 -2.12 -39.93 -16.25
N HIS A 595 -2.54 -39.80 -17.51
CA HIS A 595 -2.17 -38.66 -18.33
C HIS A 595 -2.75 -37.35 -17.81
N ALA A 596 -3.98 -37.35 -17.29
CA ALA A 596 -4.56 -36.17 -16.65
C ALA A 596 -3.77 -35.77 -15.39
N MET A 597 -3.35 -36.75 -14.57
CA MET A 597 -2.50 -36.51 -13.41
C MET A 597 -1.13 -35.94 -13.81
N GLU A 598 -0.46 -36.52 -14.81
CA GLU A 598 0.82 -36.03 -15.33
C GLU A 598 0.69 -34.60 -15.86
N ALA A 599 -0.34 -34.30 -16.65
CA ALA A 599 -0.61 -32.97 -17.16
C ALA A 599 -0.85 -31.96 -16.02
N ALA A 600 -1.64 -32.32 -15.00
CA ALA A 600 -1.89 -31.49 -13.83
C ALA A 600 -0.60 -31.25 -13.02
N THR A 601 0.25 -32.26 -12.84
CA THR A 601 1.55 -32.08 -12.15
C THR A 601 2.48 -31.16 -12.94
N ALA A 602 2.56 -31.31 -14.26
CA ALA A 602 3.37 -30.45 -15.10
C ALA A 602 2.87 -28.99 -15.11
N GLU A 603 1.56 -28.77 -14.98
CA GLU A 603 0.99 -27.44 -14.81
C GLU A 603 1.33 -26.84 -13.45
N ARG A 604 1.21 -27.61 -12.35
CA ARG A 604 1.66 -27.17 -11.02
C ARG A 604 3.14 -26.80 -11.01
N ASP A 605 4.00 -27.55 -11.68
CA ASP A 605 5.43 -27.26 -11.76
C ASP A 605 5.70 -25.97 -12.54
N ARG A 606 4.95 -25.70 -13.62
CA ARG A 606 5.04 -24.43 -14.35
C ARG A 606 4.59 -23.25 -13.49
N GLU A 607 3.49 -23.39 -12.75
CA GLU A 607 3.02 -22.37 -11.80
C GLU A 607 4.07 -22.11 -10.71
N MET A 608 4.64 -23.17 -10.12
CA MET A 608 5.70 -23.02 -9.12
C MET A 608 6.94 -22.32 -9.67
N ALA A 609 7.36 -22.65 -10.90
CA ALA A 609 8.49 -21.97 -11.54
C ALA A 609 8.19 -20.48 -11.80
N ALA A 610 6.96 -20.14 -12.23
CA ALA A 610 6.53 -18.75 -12.42
C ALA A 610 6.55 -17.98 -11.09
N LEU A 611 5.97 -18.55 -10.03
CA LEU A 611 5.96 -17.96 -8.70
C LEU A 611 7.37 -17.78 -8.11
N GLN A 612 8.28 -18.72 -8.35
CA GLN A 612 9.69 -18.58 -7.98
C GLN A 612 10.38 -17.43 -8.74
N GLY A 613 10.06 -17.26 -10.02
CA GLY A 613 10.51 -16.13 -10.84
C GLY A 613 10.02 -14.79 -10.29
N ASP A 614 8.73 -14.69 -9.97
CA ASP A 614 8.13 -13.49 -9.39
C ASP A 614 8.72 -13.15 -8.02
N LEU A 615 8.90 -14.17 -7.16
CA LEU A 615 9.55 -13.99 -5.86
C LEU A 615 10.98 -13.48 -6.00
N ALA A 616 11.75 -14.00 -6.95
CA ALA A 616 13.09 -13.51 -7.25
C ALA A 616 13.06 -12.06 -7.77
N GLY A 617 12.09 -11.72 -8.62
CA GLY A 617 11.85 -10.36 -9.11
C GLY A 617 11.56 -9.36 -7.99
N VAL A 618 10.63 -9.71 -7.10
CA VAL A 618 10.27 -8.89 -5.92
C VAL A 618 11.45 -8.75 -4.97
N THR A 619 12.21 -9.83 -4.75
CA THR A 619 13.42 -9.78 -3.90
C THR A 619 14.47 -8.83 -4.48
N ALA A 620 14.69 -8.87 -5.79
CA ALA A 620 15.61 -7.95 -6.46
C ALA A 620 15.14 -6.48 -6.39
N GLN A 621 13.83 -6.23 -6.45
CA GLN A 621 13.26 -4.90 -6.26
C GLN A 621 13.46 -4.42 -4.81
N LEU A 622 13.22 -5.29 -3.81
CA LEU A 622 13.47 -4.97 -2.40
C LEU A 622 14.93 -4.61 -2.16
N ASP A 623 15.88 -5.34 -2.75
CA ASP A 623 17.30 -5.01 -2.62
C ASP A 623 17.68 -3.68 -3.29
N LYS A 624 17.03 -3.34 -4.42
CA LYS A 624 17.18 -2.01 -5.03
C LYS A 624 16.67 -0.92 -4.08
N TRP A 625 15.49 -1.09 -3.49
CA TRP A 625 14.92 -0.12 -2.53
C TRP A 625 15.75 0.00 -1.25
N ARG A 626 16.33 -1.10 -0.76
CA ARG A 626 17.28 -1.06 0.37
C ARG A 626 18.52 -0.25 0.04
N LYS A 627 19.09 -0.43 -1.17
CA LYS A 627 20.25 0.35 -1.61
C LYS A 627 19.92 1.83 -1.79
N THR A 628 18.74 2.17 -2.32
CA THR A 628 18.34 3.59 -2.45
C THR A 628 18.07 4.21 -1.08
N ALA A 629 17.42 3.49 -0.16
CA ALA A 629 17.23 3.94 1.22
C ALA A 629 18.57 4.23 1.92
N SER A 630 19.56 3.34 1.78
CA SER A 630 20.92 3.55 2.33
C SER A 630 21.59 4.80 1.78
N LYS A 631 21.41 5.13 0.49
CA LYS A 631 21.94 6.36 -0.10
C LYS A 631 21.26 7.61 0.48
N TYR A 632 19.94 7.58 0.64
CA TYR A 632 19.22 8.68 1.27
C TYR A 632 19.61 8.86 2.74
N GLU A 633 19.87 7.77 3.48
CA GLU A 633 20.42 7.87 4.84
C GLU A 633 21.79 8.55 4.87
N GLU A 634 22.69 8.21 3.94
CA GLU A 634 23.99 8.88 3.78
C GLU A 634 23.83 10.38 3.44
N GLU A 635 22.92 10.71 2.52
CA GLU A 635 22.62 12.09 2.14
C GLU A 635 22.04 12.88 3.32
N ILE A 636 21.08 12.32 4.06
CA ILE A 636 20.51 12.94 5.27
C ILE A 636 21.60 13.19 6.30
N ASN A 637 22.48 12.20 6.55
CA ASN A 637 23.60 12.37 7.47
C ASN A 637 24.54 13.49 7.00
N SER A 638 24.85 13.54 5.70
CA SER A 638 25.67 14.61 5.13
C SER A 638 25.02 15.99 5.32
N LEU A 639 23.71 16.12 5.05
CA LEU A 639 22.95 17.36 5.22
C LEU A 639 22.85 17.77 6.69
N GLN A 640 22.72 16.83 7.61
CA GLN A 640 22.76 17.12 9.04
C GLN A 640 24.13 17.67 9.46
N THR A 641 25.23 17.11 8.93
CA THR A 641 26.57 17.63 9.24
C THR A 641 26.79 19.04 8.67
N THR A 642 26.33 19.31 7.44
CA THR A 642 26.44 20.65 6.84
C THR A 642 25.57 21.66 7.57
N PHE A 643 24.36 21.29 7.98
CA PHE A 643 23.49 22.14 8.79
C PHE A 643 24.10 22.47 10.16
N GLN A 644 24.71 21.49 10.84
CA GLN A 644 25.42 21.73 12.09
C GLN A 644 26.62 22.68 11.89
N GLN A 645 27.35 22.53 10.79
CA GLN A 645 28.43 23.46 10.44
C GLN A 645 27.88 24.88 10.18
N GLN A 646 26.80 25.00 9.41
CA GLN A 646 26.15 26.28 9.15
C GLN A 646 25.67 26.96 10.44
N SER A 647 25.09 26.21 11.37
CA SER A 647 24.70 26.73 12.69
C SER A 647 25.90 27.26 13.47
N ARG A 648 27.03 26.55 13.47
CA ARG A 648 28.29 27.03 14.08
C ARG A 648 28.82 28.29 13.41
N HIS A 649 28.73 28.38 12.08
CA HIS A 649 29.12 29.58 11.33
C HIS A 649 28.22 30.76 11.68
N GLN A 650 26.90 30.55 11.78
CA GLN A 650 25.97 31.59 12.19
C GLN A 650 26.25 32.09 13.61
N GLN A 651 26.53 31.18 14.54
CA GLN A 651 26.89 31.56 15.92
C GLN A 651 28.16 32.41 15.95
N ARG A 652 29.21 32.00 15.22
CA ARG A 652 30.44 32.80 15.09
C ARG A 652 30.19 34.17 14.45
N ALA A 653 29.32 34.25 13.44
CA ALA A 653 28.97 35.52 12.82
C ALA A 653 28.26 36.45 13.81
N ASN A 654 27.34 35.92 14.62
CA ASN A 654 26.67 36.68 15.68
C ASN A 654 27.67 37.14 16.77
N ASP A 655 28.60 36.28 17.17
CA ASP A 655 29.65 36.64 18.15
C ASP A 655 30.53 37.79 17.62
N LEU A 656 31.00 37.68 16.37
CA LEU A 656 31.78 38.73 15.71
C LEU A 656 30.99 40.02 15.53
N GLN A 657 29.69 39.94 15.24
CA GLN A 657 28.82 41.11 15.19
C GLN A 657 28.72 41.80 16.55
N GLY A 658 28.58 41.03 17.64
CA GLY A 658 28.59 41.56 19.00
C GLY A 658 29.92 42.25 19.35
N GLU A 659 31.06 41.68 18.94
CA GLU A 659 32.37 42.32 19.11
C GLU A 659 32.51 43.62 18.33
N LEU A 660 32.02 43.66 17.07
CA LEU A 660 32.03 44.86 16.25
C LEU A 660 31.17 45.97 16.86
N GLU A 661 29.96 45.65 17.34
CA GLU A 661 29.09 46.62 18.02
C GLU A 661 29.74 47.18 19.30
N ARG A 662 30.45 46.34 20.06
CA ARG A 662 31.22 46.80 21.23
C ARG A 662 32.35 47.73 20.83
N LEU A 663 33.18 47.34 19.86
CA LEU A 663 34.27 48.19 19.36
C LEU A 663 33.75 49.51 18.79
N GLN A 664 32.59 49.50 18.12
CA GLN A 664 31.95 50.70 17.62
C GLN A 664 31.53 51.66 18.74
N LYS A 665 30.97 51.12 19.84
CA LYS A 665 30.65 51.92 21.04
C LYS A 665 31.91 52.50 21.68
N ASP A 666 32.96 51.70 21.82
CA ASP A 666 34.24 52.14 22.39
C ASP A 666 34.85 53.27 21.53
N CYS A 667 34.90 53.10 20.20
CA CYS A 667 35.34 54.14 19.26
C CYS A 667 34.51 55.43 19.39
N SER A 668 33.18 55.31 19.53
CA SER A 668 32.30 56.48 19.71
C SER A 668 32.57 57.21 21.02
N SER A 669 32.81 56.47 22.11
CA SER A 669 33.15 57.05 23.41
C SER A 669 34.51 57.76 23.40
N LEU A 670 35.52 57.15 22.78
CA LEU A 670 36.84 57.75 22.60
C LEU A 670 36.78 58.99 21.70
N GLN A 671 35.93 58.97 20.68
CA GLN A 671 35.71 60.14 19.83
C GLN A 671 35.08 61.30 20.62
N GLN A 672 34.06 61.03 21.45
CA GLN A 672 33.47 62.03 22.34
C GLN A 672 34.50 62.59 23.33
N GLU A 673 35.34 61.72 23.93
CA GLU A 673 36.41 62.14 24.82
C GLU A 673 37.42 63.04 24.09
N CYS A 674 37.80 62.69 22.86
CA CYS A 674 38.67 63.52 22.03
C CYS A 674 38.05 64.90 21.72
N GLU A 675 36.74 64.96 21.46
CA GLU A 675 36.01 66.21 21.24
C GLU A 675 35.95 67.07 22.52
N CYS A 676 35.69 66.45 23.67
CA CYS A 676 35.76 67.11 24.98
C CYS A 676 37.15 67.70 25.23
N LEU A 677 38.22 66.90 25.07
CA LEU A 677 39.60 67.36 25.24
C LEU A 677 39.97 68.47 24.26
N ARG A 678 39.49 68.42 23.00
CA ARG A 678 39.68 69.51 22.04
C ARG A 678 38.99 70.80 22.48
N SER A 679 37.75 70.71 22.97
CA SER A 679 37.02 71.89 23.47
C SER A 679 37.67 72.50 24.72
N GLU A 680 38.18 71.66 25.63
CA GLU A 680 38.96 72.11 26.79
C GLU A 680 40.26 72.79 26.34
N LYS A 681 40.99 72.20 25.39
CA LYS A 681 42.19 72.81 24.80
C LYS A 681 41.89 74.18 24.21
N THR A 682 40.79 74.35 23.47
CA THR A 682 40.40 75.66 22.92
C THR A 682 40.08 76.67 24.02
N SER A 683 39.36 76.26 25.07
CA SER A 683 39.06 77.11 26.21
C SER A 683 40.32 77.57 26.95
N LEU A 684 41.30 76.68 27.11
CA LEU A 684 42.60 77.00 27.70
C LEU A 684 43.40 77.96 26.82
N LEU A 685 43.38 77.79 25.49
CA LEU A 685 44.02 78.72 24.56
C LEU A 685 43.38 80.11 24.62
N ASP A 686 42.05 80.20 24.65
CA ASP A 686 41.35 81.48 24.80
C ASP A 686 41.69 82.16 26.14
N ARG A 687 41.79 81.38 27.22
CA ARG A 687 42.21 81.89 28.53
C ARG A 687 43.66 82.38 28.51
N LEU A 688 44.55 81.64 27.85
CA LEU A 688 45.95 82.03 27.69
C LEU A 688 46.05 83.34 26.89
N GLN A 689 45.32 83.45 25.78
CA GLN A 689 45.28 84.68 24.98
C GLN A 689 44.76 85.88 25.79
N ARG A 690 43.72 85.68 26.63
CA ARG A 690 43.25 86.73 27.55
C ARG A 690 44.34 87.16 28.52
N LEU A 691 45.03 86.22 29.16
CA LEU A 691 46.13 86.51 30.08
C LEU A 691 47.30 87.22 29.38
N GLU A 692 47.61 86.87 28.13
CA GLU A 692 48.62 87.58 27.33
C GLU A 692 48.19 89.03 27.05
N THR A 693 46.93 89.26 26.65
CA THR A 693 46.42 90.62 26.44
C THR A 693 46.39 91.46 27.73
N GLU A 694 46.03 90.85 28.86
CA GLU A 694 46.08 91.49 30.18
C GLU A 694 47.52 91.85 30.55
N LEU A 695 48.48 90.93 30.32
CA LEU A 695 49.89 91.18 30.56
C LEU A 695 50.44 92.31 29.69
N ASP A 696 50.12 92.32 28.40
CA ASP A 696 50.55 93.40 27.49
C ASP A 696 49.93 94.74 27.87
N SER A 697 48.65 94.74 28.29
CA SER A 697 48.01 95.95 28.82
C SER A 697 48.69 96.45 30.11
N SER A 698 49.07 95.54 31.01
CA SER A 698 49.80 95.87 32.24
C SER A 698 51.22 96.36 31.96
N ARG A 699 51.91 95.79 30.97
CA ARG A 699 53.20 96.28 30.47
C ARG A 699 53.07 97.68 29.88
N GLN A 700 52.03 97.93 29.08
CA GLN A 700 51.77 99.26 28.52
C GLN A 700 51.44 100.29 29.61
N GLN A 701 50.64 99.91 30.62
CA GLN A 701 50.41 100.73 31.81
C GLN A 701 51.71 101.01 32.57
N SER A 702 52.55 99.99 32.79
CA SER A 702 53.85 100.14 33.46
C SER A 702 54.81 101.04 32.68
N ALA A 703 54.82 100.95 31.35
CA ALA A 703 55.61 101.82 30.48
C ALA A 703 55.11 103.29 30.54
N SER A 704 53.80 103.50 30.55
CA SER A 704 53.18 104.83 30.74
C SER A 704 53.47 105.43 32.12
N LEU A 705 53.43 104.61 33.18
CA LEU A 705 53.84 105.03 34.52
C LEU A 705 55.34 105.36 34.57
N SER A 706 56.18 104.57 33.88
CA SER A 706 57.62 104.83 33.81
C SER A 706 57.95 106.13 33.07
N SER A 707 57.26 106.43 31.95
CA SER A 707 57.44 107.70 31.24
C SER A 707 56.94 108.90 32.06
N SER A 708 55.83 108.72 32.80
CA SER A 708 55.33 109.71 33.76
C SER A 708 56.34 109.97 34.87
N LEU A 709 56.93 108.90 35.42
CA LEU A 709 57.98 108.97 36.45
C LEU A 709 59.23 109.69 35.92
N GLN A 710 59.67 109.37 34.70
CA GLN A 710 60.79 110.06 34.04
C GLN A 710 60.50 111.57 33.82
N SER A 711 59.26 111.92 33.47
CA SER A 711 58.87 113.34 33.34
C SER A 711 58.88 114.06 34.68
N LEU A 712 58.46 113.38 35.76
CA LEU A 712 58.49 113.90 37.13
C LEU A 712 59.94 114.08 37.61
N GLU A 713 60.81 113.09 37.39
CA GLU A 713 62.25 113.17 37.68
C GLU A 713 62.92 114.33 36.92
N LYS A 714 62.57 114.53 35.65
CA LYS A 714 63.06 115.69 34.88
C LYS A 714 62.59 117.00 35.51
N SER A 715 61.30 117.11 35.87
CA SER A 715 60.76 118.31 36.53
C SER A 715 61.40 118.55 37.90
N GLN A 716 61.73 117.47 38.63
CA GLN A 716 62.43 117.52 39.90
C GLN A 716 63.87 118.03 39.69
N GLY A 717 64.58 117.54 38.67
CA GLY A 717 65.91 118.01 38.30
C GLY A 717 65.92 119.49 37.86
N GLU A 718 64.89 119.92 37.12
CA GLU A 718 64.69 121.34 36.77
C GLU A 718 64.42 122.20 38.02
N MET A 719 63.57 121.74 38.94
CA MET A 719 63.32 122.39 40.24
C MET A 719 64.59 122.47 41.08
N GLN A 720 65.39 121.40 41.11
CA GLN A 720 66.65 121.35 41.86
C GLN A 720 67.70 122.30 41.25
N SER A 721 67.75 122.40 39.92
CA SER A 721 68.59 123.39 39.22
C SER A 721 68.15 124.83 39.51
N ARG A 722 66.83 125.08 39.53
CA ARG A 722 66.28 126.39 39.93
C ARG A 722 66.63 126.74 41.37
N MET A 723 66.47 125.80 42.29
CA MET A 723 66.87 125.96 43.70
C MET A 723 68.36 126.28 43.82
N GLY A 724 69.22 125.58 43.09
CA GLY A 724 70.66 125.87 43.03
C GLY A 724 70.96 127.28 42.51
N SER A 725 70.31 127.68 41.40
CA SER A 725 70.49 129.04 40.85
C SER A 725 70.01 130.14 41.79
N LEU A 726 68.91 129.93 42.51
CA LEU A 726 68.42 130.84 43.55
C LEU A 726 69.41 130.93 44.71
N GLN A 727 69.99 129.81 45.14
CA GLN A 727 70.98 129.78 46.21
C GLN A 727 72.26 130.51 45.82
N ASP A 728 72.75 130.35 44.59
CA ASP A 728 73.89 131.09 44.05
C ASP A 728 73.60 132.59 43.94
N GLN A 729 72.39 132.95 43.51
CA GLN A 729 71.95 134.35 43.43
C GLN A 729 71.90 134.99 44.82
N HIS A 730 71.36 134.28 45.82
CA HIS A 730 71.40 134.71 47.21
C HIS A 730 72.83 134.88 47.74
N LEU A 731 73.76 133.99 47.37
CA LEU A 731 75.17 134.10 47.77
C LEU A 731 75.84 135.32 47.11
N GLN A 732 75.57 135.57 45.83
CA GLN A 732 76.06 136.75 45.12
C GLN A 732 75.51 138.04 45.73
N ASP A 733 74.22 138.11 46.04
CA ASP A 733 73.60 139.27 46.68
C ASP A 733 74.15 139.52 48.08
N ALA A 734 74.37 138.45 48.86
CA ALA A 734 75.00 138.53 50.18
C ALA A 734 76.43 139.07 50.10
N ASN A 735 77.25 138.56 49.18
CA ASN A 735 78.61 139.05 48.96
C ASN A 735 78.63 140.52 48.51
N LYS A 736 77.67 140.92 47.66
CA LYS A 736 77.52 142.30 47.18
C LYS A 736 77.17 143.25 48.33
N LEU A 737 76.24 142.85 49.21
CA LEU A 737 75.91 143.58 50.44
C LEU A 737 77.10 143.67 51.39
N GLN A 738 77.88 142.59 51.53
CA GLN A 738 79.07 142.57 52.37
C GLN A 738 80.15 143.54 51.85
N SER A 739 80.35 143.61 50.54
CA SER A 739 81.24 144.61 49.91
C SER A 739 80.75 146.04 50.13
N GLN A 740 79.44 146.29 50.03
CA GLN A 740 78.86 147.62 50.30
C GLN A 740 79.03 148.02 51.77
N LEU A 741 78.90 147.07 52.70
CA LEU A 741 79.12 147.30 54.13
C LEU A 741 80.60 147.64 54.41
N ALA A 742 81.54 146.91 53.82
CA ALA A 742 82.97 147.19 53.95
C ALA A 742 83.34 148.56 53.38
N GLN A 743 82.74 148.95 52.24
CA GLN A 743 82.95 150.25 51.63
C GLN A 743 82.40 151.39 52.51
N ALA A 744 81.22 151.21 53.11
CA ALA A 744 80.65 152.16 54.07
C ALA A 744 81.50 152.29 55.34
N ALA A 745 82.03 151.17 55.87
CA ALA A 745 82.92 151.15 57.03
C ALA A 745 84.24 151.92 56.77
N SER A 746 84.84 151.74 55.58
CA SER A 746 86.05 152.50 55.20
C SER A 746 85.81 154.00 55.11
N ARG A 747 84.62 154.42 54.63
CA ARG A 747 84.19 155.82 54.58
C ARG A 747 84.01 156.43 55.96
N THR A 748 83.49 155.65 56.92
CA THR A 748 83.35 156.11 58.31
C THR A 748 84.72 156.28 58.96
N GLN A 749 85.66 155.36 58.71
CA GLN A 749 87.03 155.46 59.23
C GLN A 749 87.81 156.65 58.65
N SER A 750 87.60 156.98 57.36
CA SER A 750 88.14 158.17 56.71
C SER A 750 87.64 159.46 57.38
N LEU A 751 86.34 159.57 57.60
CA LEU A 751 85.72 160.74 58.25
C LEU A 751 86.14 160.89 59.71
N GLN A 752 86.32 159.77 60.42
CA GLN A 752 86.84 159.76 61.79
C GLN A 752 88.26 160.37 61.86
N LYS A 753 89.11 160.05 60.87
CA LYS A 753 90.46 160.57 60.78
C LYS A 753 90.51 162.07 60.45
N GLU A 754 89.65 162.52 59.54
CA GLU A 754 89.48 163.95 59.23
C GLU A 754 88.95 164.75 60.44
N TYR A 755 88.10 164.14 61.27
CA TYR A 755 87.65 164.74 62.52
C TYR A 755 88.80 164.89 63.55
N GLU A 756 89.64 163.86 63.71
CA GLU A 756 90.81 163.92 64.61
C GLU A 756 91.85 164.96 64.15
N ASP A 757 92.10 165.05 62.84
CA ASP A 757 93.01 166.03 62.24
C ASP A 757 92.51 167.48 62.40
N THR A 758 91.19 167.72 62.33
CA THR A 758 90.61 169.06 62.56
C THR A 758 90.59 169.45 64.05
N GLN A 759 90.44 168.46 64.94
CA GLN A 759 90.49 168.69 66.39
C GLN A 759 91.90 169.04 66.88
N THR A 760 92.94 168.41 66.32
CA THR A 760 94.34 168.76 66.61
C THR A 760 94.69 170.15 66.10
N LEU A 761 94.22 170.54 64.90
CA LEU A 761 94.42 171.88 64.34
C LEU A 761 93.81 173.00 65.21
N LEU A 762 92.61 172.77 65.76
CA LEU A 762 91.94 173.70 66.68
C LEU A 762 92.69 173.85 68.01
N SER A 763 93.31 172.78 68.51
CA SER A 763 94.12 172.83 69.73
C SER A 763 95.39 173.66 69.54
N ASP A 764 96.04 173.56 68.37
CA ASP A 764 97.26 174.32 68.03
C ASP A 764 96.95 175.81 67.79
N LEU A 765 95.81 176.15 67.19
CA LEU A 765 95.36 177.54 67.04
C LEU A 765 95.02 178.20 68.38
N ARG A 766 94.42 177.45 69.31
CA ARG A 766 94.08 177.94 70.65
C ARG A 766 95.33 178.26 71.47
N GLN A 767 96.36 177.42 71.36
CA GLN A 767 97.66 177.63 72.00
C GLN A 767 98.42 178.83 71.40
N ARG A 768 98.32 179.05 70.08
CA ARG A 768 98.90 180.23 69.42
C ARG A 768 98.23 181.54 69.85
N TYR A 769 96.92 181.53 70.07
CA TYR A 769 96.17 182.69 70.54
C TYR A 769 96.55 183.10 71.97
N GLU A 770 96.72 182.14 72.89
CA GLU A 770 97.14 182.42 74.27
C GLU A 770 98.56 183.01 74.35
N ARG A 771 99.47 182.53 73.49
CA ARG A 771 100.85 183.06 73.40
C ARG A 771 100.87 184.52 72.93
N THR A 772 100.04 184.88 71.95
CA THR A 772 99.91 186.27 71.47
C THR A 772 99.25 187.23 72.48
N GLU A 773 98.34 186.74 73.34
CA GLU A 773 97.76 187.56 74.42
C GLU A 773 98.77 187.84 75.54
N GLN A 774 99.66 186.88 75.86
CA GLN A 774 100.74 187.08 76.83
C GLN A 774 101.81 188.06 76.33
N GLU A 775 102.19 187.98 75.06
CA GLU A 775 103.13 188.93 74.44
C GLU A 775 102.59 190.37 74.44
N LYS A 776 101.28 190.54 74.21
CA LYS A 776 100.62 191.85 74.24
C LYS A 776 100.63 192.51 75.63
N ARG A 777 100.53 191.71 76.70
CA ARG A 777 100.60 192.20 78.10
C ARG A 777 102.03 192.57 78.49
N SER A 778 103.03 191.82 78.05
CA SER A 778 104.45 192.11 78.27
C SER A 778 104.89 193.44 77.65
N ILE A 779 104.45 193.73 76.43
CA ILE A 779 104.79 194.97 75.72
C ILE A 779 104.13 196.21 76.36
N HIS A 780 102.98 196.05 77.02
CA HIS A 780 102.32 197.14 77.72
C HIS A 780 103.08 197.58 78.98
N ASP A 781 103.66 196.63 79.71
CA ASP A 781 104.42 196.90 80.94
C ASP A 781 105.81 197.50 80.65
N GLU A 782 106.46 197.11 79.55
CA GLU A 782 107.76 197.66 79.12
C GLU A 782 107.67 199.14 78.66
N LEU A 783 106.54 199.53 78.07
CA LEU A 783 106.35 200.91 77.59
C LEU A 783 106.17 201.93 78.74
N GLN A 784 105.57 201.50 79.86
CA GLN A 784 105.40 202.34 81.05
C GLN A 784 106.73 202.61 81.79
N GLN A 785 107.69 201.68 81.74
CA GLN A 785 109.02 201.84 82.36
C GLN A 785 109.94 202.80 81.61
N CYS A 786 109.83 202.88 80.28
CA CYS A 786 110.58 203.87 79.49
C CYS A 786 110.11 205.31 79.70
N GLN A 787 108.86 205.52 80.14
CA GLN A 787 108.28 206.84 80.39
C GLN A 787 108.84 207.53 81.66
N VAL A 788 109.30 206.76 82.65
CA VAL A 788 109.84 207.28 83.94
C VAL A 788 111.34 207.57 83.85
N SER A 789 112.04 206.95 82.90
CA SER A 789 113.50 206.95 82.81
C SER A 789 114.13 208.18 82.12
N LEU A 790 113.35 208.98 81.38
CA LEU A 790 113.89 210.08 80.54
C LEU A 790 113.57 211.51 81.01
N GLN A 791 112.93 211.68 82.17
CA GLN A 791 112.77 212.99 82.82
C GLN A 791 114.04 213.47 83.57
N LEU A 792 115.10 212.65 83.67
CA LEU A 792 116.17 212.88 84.65
C LEU A 792 117.55 213.30 84.14
N LEU A 793 117.82 213.32 82.82
CA LEU A 793 119.18 213.65 82.32
C LEU A 793 119.16 214.66 81.17
N GLN A 794 118.49 215.78 81.44
CA GLN A 794 118.59 217.06 80.74
C GLN A 794 119.66 217.93 81.43
N ASP A 795 120.94 217.52 81.41
CA ASP A 795 122.03 218.47 81.67
C ASP A 795 123.33 218.13 80.92
N LYS A 796 123.55 218.89 79.84
CA LYS A 796 124.77 219.12 79.01
C LYS A 796 125.29 217.95 78.13
N GLY A 797 125.38 218.04 76.80
CA GLY A 797 125.05 219.09 75.84
C GLY A 797 125.64 218.84 74.42
N LYS A 798 124.89 219.33 73.41
CA LYS A 798 125.26 219.88 72.07
C LYS A 798 125.60 219.00 70.82
N ASN A 799 124.59 218.99 69.90
CA ASN A 799 124.58 219.30 68.43
C ASN A 799 125.25 218.37 67.37
N PRO A 800 124.87 218.43 66.05
CA PRO A 800 123.52 218.48 65.42
C PRO A 800 123.34 217.64 64.08
N SER A 801 122.12 217.72 63.47
CA SER A 801 121.71 217.55 62.03
C SER A 801 121.37 216.13 61.48
N ILE A 802 120.38 215.82 60.58
CA ILE A 802 119.51 216.53 59.59
C ILE A 802 118.37 215.58 59.00
N LEU A 803 117.21 216.15 58.56
CA LEU A 803 116.14 215.75 57.52
C LEU A 803 115.47 214.34 57.47
N GLN A 804 114.22 214.05 56.98
CA GLN A 804 112.94 214.71 56.57
C GLN A 804 111.88 213.64 56.08
N PRO A 805 110.68 213.93 55.48
CA PRO A 805 109.37 213.28 55.85
C PRO A 805 108.47 212.69 54.70
N VAL A 806 107.19 212.34 54.99
CA VAL A 806 105.89 212.61 54.25
C VAL A 806 104.87 211.43 54.04
N GLN A 807 103.68 211.59 54.66
CA GLN A 807 102.23 211.45 54.26
C GLN A 807 101.59 210.27 53.46
N ALA A 808 100.39 209.83 53.93
CA ALA A 808 99.07 209.64 53.25
C ALA A 808 98.30 208.38 53.78
N ILE A 809 97.28 208.50 54.64
CA ILE A 809 95.83 208.74 54.33
C ILE A 809 95.20 207.50 53.63
N PHE A 810 94.47 206.65 54.37
CA PHE A 810 93.00 206.69 54.53
C PHE A 810 92.22 206.55 53.20
N ILE A 811 91.30 205.58 53.13
CA ILE A 811 90.16 205.44 52.18
C ILE A 811 90.22 204.30 51.12
N GLY A 812 91.30 203.53 51.00
CA GLY A 812 91.34 202.30 50.17
C GLY A 812 91.08 200.98 50.91
N LEU A 813 90.91 201.06 52.23
CA LEU A 813 90.78 199.94 53.19
C LEU A 813 89.31 199.53 53.44
N ILE A 814 88.35 199.90 52.58
CA ILE A 814 86.91 199.64 52.83
C ILE A 814 86.14 199.01 51.63
N LEU A 815 86.68 198.90 50.40
CA LEU A 815 85.86 198.51 49.22
C LEU A 815 86.31 197.32 48.32
N ALA A 816 87.45 196.65 48.55
CA ALA A 816 87.76 195.39 47.84
C ALA A 816 88.03 194.19 48.76
N LEU A 817 88.13 194.45 50.07
CA LEU A 817 87.84 193.49 51.15
C LEU A 817 86.35 193.06 51.14
N LEU A 818 85.53 193.61 50.23
CA LEU A 818 84.12 193.28 49.98
C LEU A 818 83.85 192.42 48.72
N TYR A 819 84.84 192.11 47.86
CA TYR A 819 84.60 191.22 46.70
C TYR A 819 85.19 189.81 46.87
N TRP A 820 86.10 189.57 47.83
CA TRP A 820 86.48 188.20 48.21
C TRP A 820 85.49 187.58 49.24
N CYS A 821 84.54 188.37 49.77
CA CYS A 821 83.61 187.98 50.84
C CYS A 821 82.28 187.33 50.42
N PHE A 822 82.18 186.64 49.27
CA PHE A 822 81.04 185.72 49.02
C PHE A 822 81.53 184.54 48.17
N GLY A 823 81.48 183.28 48.58
CA GLY A 823 80.99 182.66 49.79
C GLY A 823 81.13 181.14 49.63
N GLN A 824 81.81 180.49 50.57
CA GLN A 824 81.52 179.09 50.89
C GLN A 824 80.69 179.12 52.17
N LEU A 825 79.39 178.84 52.03
CA LEU A 825 78.49 178.14 52.98
C LEU A 825 77.04 178.28 52.49
N TRP A 826 76.77 177.60 51.37
CA TRP A 826 75.67 176.66 51.22
C TRP A 826 76.26 175.33 50.72
#